data_AF-A0A938T6Q4-F1
#
_entry.id   AF-A0A938T6Q4-F1
#
_cell.length_a   1.000
_cell.length_b   1.000
_cell.length_c   1.000
_cell.angle_alpha   90.00
_cell.angle_beta   90.00
_cell.angle_gamma   90.00
#
_symmetry.space_group_name_H-M   'P 1'
#
loop_
_entity.id
_entity.type
_entity.pdbx_description
1 polymer ?
#
loop_
_entity_poly.entity_id
_entity_poly.type
_entity_poly.pdbx_seq_one_letter_code
_entity_poly.pdbx_strand_id
1 'polypeptide(L)'
;MLRTMICLWLIVSSFGFCYHADDPPQQEVSSIDFGARTGWRTRGAIKVRDDGRISLTEDGVAIVWKTVELDVDQFPVMLVRVAQSIRRERWMVAVEKSDSPSLDRNKWTRLIERFAEESGFIVPLREITGWSGKQKFALIVAVEGRNRDWVELDALEAVRFTGEKPGPPRLSAPSNGFVVSPLAIHFTWYQSANALEYELHVSNRGDFVESRSIKVVPPYPADKLPYLPEPEELLAPGRWFWRVRAFNIDGQPGDWSETNTFSVREAASPRPPELHVSADDPLVILFADAERLVENWKAVPDELKRYVVFRVEVLPSENFLLLLRTAQENHIPLLIQTSGPHDYYGRTSSRISLSEVEQFFKEFSTLKGIYICEQAFRDSPINNRIMVQYAERLIALAAEYGKTVVWADGHWGRNLWIDVGLKKTLMETIRRNRQHFIPLWKMNGSMTAYSVHDALFGLWVSEAVDNWGVQPERWYWYEAGFRKLNEQGWFKEGNTEDFPPSFYGQMMLLGLSSGASVYSFEPAGDIWDKDAGLSDISQTITFPLLLEMIKHQWIPSREELLRKIRTAYIADRPDSAWSMDYGSMHALYEGTYGIEHPFQMIPSRTRYFWIPIVPKWTPQSALESFPVQVRAQTFTSSEEVKRYFDTRYASADKGNAWIVHYDDRVLIMNSRENWDEDQTFDVLMGGTIKRISGRIAVNSYILPGWDQGVLRIHLNGRPEKRQVLELWGLEKPAKVVATPRRALANSSWDTKNHRMVLDFSLSYGAVSVEIGF
;
A
#
# COMPACT_ATOMS: atom_id res chain seq x y z
N MET A 1 31.87 -22.66 0.13
CA MET A 1 31.74 -22.50 1.60
C MET A 1 30.57 -21.58 1.86
N LEU A 2 29.64 -22.07 2.67
CA LEU A 2 28.30 -21.53 2.91
C LEU A 2 28.33 -20.07 3.41
N ARG A 3 27.62 -19.16 2.75
CA ARG A 3 27.04 -17.92 3.30
C ARG A 3 26.25 -17.15 2.21
N THR A 4 25.16 -17.73 1.71
CA THR A 4 24.18 -17.00 0.88
C THR A 4 22.89 -17.81 0.78
N MET A 5 22.08 -17.77 1.84
CA MET A 5 20.67 -18.21 1.86
C MET A 5 20.17 -17.92 3.28
N ILE A 6 19.66 -16.71 3.49
CA ILE A 6 18.68 -16.25 4.50
C ILE A 6 18.51 -14.75 4.16
N CYS A 7 17.69 -14.43 3.16
CA CYS A 7 17.29 -13.05 2.81
C CYS A 7 15.78 -12.92 2.84
N LEU A 8 15.13 -13.55 3.82
CA LEU A 8 13.68 -13.61 3.88
C LEU A 8 13.10 -13.24 5.23
N TRP A 9 13.84 -12.52 6.10
CA TRP A 9 13.30 -11.98 7.36
C TRP A 9 14.07 -10.77 7.93
N LEU A 10 14.79 -10.01 7.11
CA LEU A 10 15.75 -8.99 7.59
C LEU A 10 15.41 -7.52 7.31
N ILE A 11 14.16 -7.19 6.96
CA ILE A 11 13.73 -5.77 6.85
C ILE A 11 12.90 -5.31 8.07
N VAL A 12 12.47 -6.22 8.96
CA VAL A 12 11.82 -5.85 10.23
C VAL A 12 12.73 -6.11 11.46
N SER A 13 13.93 -6.66 11.27
CA SER A 13 14.86 -6.99 12.38
C SER A 13 16.24 -6.32 12.32
N SER A 14 16.41 -5.28 11.51
CA SER A 14 17.69 -4.55 11.38
C SER A 14 17.57 -3.04 11.65
N PHE A 15 16.71 -2.62 12.59
CA PHE A 15 16.85 -1.32 13.25
C PHE A 15 17.35 -1.58 14.67
N GLY A 16 18.63 -1.32 14.87
CA GLY A 16 19.30 -1.52 16.15
C GLY A 16 18.89 -0.43 17.13
N PHE A 17 17.78 -0.64 17.84
CA PHE A 17 17.50 0.14 19.05
C PHE A 17 18.52 -0.20 20.13
N CYS A 18 19.49 0.68 20.32
CA CYS A 18 20.19 0.85 21.58
C CYS A 18 19.80 2.22 22.11
N TYR A 19 19.04 2.32 23.21
CA TYR A 19 19.42 3.11 24.38
C TYR A 19 18.39 3.01 25.52
N HIS A 20 18.95 3.02 26.74
CA HIS A 20 18.28 3.00 28.03
C HIS A 20 17.30 4.16 28.25
N ALA A 21 16.04 3.83 28.51
CA ALA A 21 15.13 4.54 29.39
C ALA A 21 14.10 3.52 29.90
N ASP A 22 14.09 3.28 31.22
CA ASP A 22 13.22 2.37 31.98
C ASP A 22 12.14 1.62 31.16
N ASP A 23 12.51 0.45 30.63
CA ASP A 23 11.59 -0.45 29.94
C ASP A 23 10.40 -0.78 30.87
N PRO A 24 9.14 -0.59 30.44
CA PRO A 24 8.03 -1.26 31.12
C PRO A 24 8.32 -2.76 31.10
N PRO A 25 8.06 -3.51 32.18
CA PRO A 25 8.50 -4.89 32.29
C PRO A 25 7.95 -5.71 31.12
N GLN A 26 8.79 -6.02 30.14
CA GLN A 26 8.53 -7.09 29.18
C GLN A 26 8.62 -8.39 29.97
N GLN A 27 7.52 -8.80 30.59
CA GLN A 27 7.51 -9.98 31.44
C GLN A 27 7.33 -11.25 30.62
N GLU A 28 8.26 -12.18 30.82
CA GLU A 28 8.39 -13.50 30.22
C GLU A 28 7.06 -14.25 30.17
N VAL A 29 6.41 -14.21 29.02
CA VAL A 29 5.49 -15.28 28.65
C VAL A 29 6.37 -16.37 28.07
N SER A 30 6.84 -17.30 28.91
CA SER A 30 7.56 -18.47 28.42
C SER A 30 6.72 -19.11 27.31
N SER A 31 7.27 -19.21 26.11
CA SER A 31 6.60 -19.79 24.95
C SER A 31 7.44 -20.91 24.37
N ILE A 32 6.76 -21.84 23.72
CA ILE A 32 7.38 -22.84 22.86
C ILE A 32 6.95 -22.50 21.44
N ASP A 33 7.91 -22.01 20.66
CA ASP A 33 7.69 -21.68 19.27
C ASP A 33 7.74 -22.94 18.40
N PHE A 34 6.65 -23.20 17.67
CA PHE A 34 6.58 -24.26 16.69
C PHE A 34 6.89 -23.76 15.27
N GLY A 35 6.97 -22.44 15.07
CA GLY A 35 7.27 -21.75 13.82
C GLY A 35 8.78 -21.67 13.57
N ALA A 36 9.32 -22.57 12.74
CA ALA A 36 10.75 -22.51 12.41
C ALA A 36 11.03 -22.73 10.92
N ARG A 37 10.14 -22.31 10.03
CA ARG A 37 10.22 -22.33 8.53
C ARG A 37 10.66 -23.66 7.85
N THR A 38 10.99 -24.67 8.64
CA THR A 38 11.65 -25.93 8.31
C THR A 38 11.25 -26.97 9.37
N GLY A 39 11.49 -28.25 9.08
CA GLY A 39 11.12 -29.37 9.97
C GLY A 39 9.63 -29.75 9.94
N TRP A 40 8.84 -29.12 9.07
CA TRP A 40 7.48 -29.54 8.76
C TRP A 40 7.49 -30.79 7.87
N ARG A 41 6.68 -31.79 8.23
CA ARG A 41 6.35 -32.92 7.35
C ARG A 41 5.14 -32.55 6.50
N THR A 42 5.03 -33.11 5.30
CA THR A 42 3.96 -32.78 4.34
C THR A 42 3.13 -34.02 3.97
N ARG A 43 1.84 -33.84 3.71
CA ARG A 43 0.93 -34.88 3.20
C ARG A 43 -0.12 -34.24 2.31
N GLY A 44 -0.32 -34.85 1.13
CA GLY A 44 -1.06 -34.21 0.05
C GLY A 44 -0.18 -33.28 -0.78
N ALA A 45 -0.80 -32.54 -1.69
CA ALA A 45 -0.15 -31.65 -2.65
C ALA A 45 0.22 -30.30 -2.01
N ILE A 46 1.25 -30.27 -1.14
CA ILE A 46 1.67 -29.07 -0.41
C ILE A 46 3.19 -29.02 -0.25
N LYS A 47 3.73 -27.80 -0.27
CA LYS A 47 5.14 -27.52 0.03
C LYS A 47 5.27 -26.39 1.05
N VAL A 48 6.32 -26.45 1.85
CA VAL A 48 6.81 -25.28 2.60
C VAL A 48 7.85 -24.61 1.71
N ARG A 49 7.61 -23.36 1.33
CA ARG A 49 8.48 -22.53 0.50
C ARG A 49 9.67 -22.03 1.31
N ASP A 50 10.74 -21.61 0.65
CA ASP A 50 11.94 -21.06 1.29
C ASP A 50 11.67 -19.77 2.08
N ASP A 51 10.58 -19.07 1.73
CA ASP A 51 10.06 -17.90 2.46
C ASP A 51 9.25 -18.26 3.71
N GLY A 52 9.02 -19.55 3.98
CA GLY A 52 8.22 -20.05 5.10
C GLY A 52 6.74 -20.19 4.79
N ARG A 53 6.26 -19.75 3.61
CA ARG A 53 4.86 -19.91 3.22
C ARG A 53 4.52 -21.37 2.98
N ILE A 54 3.31 -21.76 3.36
CA ILE A 54 2.77 -23.09 3.10
C ILE A 54 1.87 -22.97 1.88
N SER A 55 2.19 -23.66 0.79
CA SER A 55 1.48 -23.52 -0.48
C SER A 55 1.02 -24.84 -1.07
N LEU A 56 -0.20 -24.85 -1.60
CA LEU A 56 -0.72 -25.97 -2.38
C LEU A 56 -0.01 -26.09 -3.73
N THR A 57 0.28 -27.32 -4.14
CA THR A 57 0.85 -27.65 -5.46
C THR A 57 -0.19 -28.17 -6.44
N GLU A 58 -1.37 -28.56 -5.96
CA GLU A 58 -2.53 -28.98 -6.73
C GLU A 58 -3.82 -28.53 -6.00
N ASP A 59 -4.96 -28.61 -6.68
CA ASP A 59 -6.25 -28.32 -6.06
C ASP A 59 -6.60 -29.37 -5.00
N GLY A 60 -7.23 -28.94 -3.90
CA GLY A 60 -7.74 -29.84 -2.86
C GLY A 60 -7.30 -29.47 -1.46
N VAL A 61 -7.06 -30.49 -0.64
CA VAL A 61 -6.72 -30.36 0.78
C VAL A 61 -5.38 -31.03 1.02
N ALA A 62 -4.48 -30.33 1.69
CA ALA A 62 -3.20 -30.87 2.10
C ALA A 62 -2.76 -30.28 3.44
N ILE A 63 -1.82 -30.96 4.09
CA ILE A 63 -1.39 -30.61 5.44
C ILE A 63 0.13 -30.56 5.54
N VAL A 64 0.60 -29.64 6.38
CA VAL A 64 1.91 -29.73 7.01
C VAL A 64 1.73 -30.03 8.49
N TRP A 65 2.62 -30.83 9.08
CA TRP A 65 2.57 -31.08 10.53
C TRP A 65 3.95 -31.22 11.17
N LYS A 66 3.97 -31.03 12.50
CA LYS A 66 5.08 -31.37 13.39
C LYS A 66 4.58 -32.26 14.52
N THR A 67 5.39 -33.23 14.93
CA THR A 67 5.17 -33.93 16.19
C THR A 67 5.64 -33.03 17.32
N VAL A 68 4.76 -32.78 18.28
CA VAL A 68 4.97 -31.91 19.43
C VAL A 68 4.79 -32.73 20.70
N GLU A 69 5.70 -32.53 21.66
CA GLU A 69 5.51 -32.95 23.05
C GLU A 69 5.38 -31.69 23.90
N LEU A 70 4.24 -31.51 24.56
CA LEU A 70 3.89 -30.30 25.30
C LEU A 70 3.17 -30.67 26.58
N ASP A 71 3.55 -30.04 27.70
CA ASP A 71 2.73 -30.06 28.90
C ASP A 71 1.62 -29.02 28.77
N VAL A 72 0.39 -29.46 28.50
CA VAL A 72 -0.74 -28.56 28.23
C VAL A 72 -1.26 -27.87 29.50
N ASP A 73 -0.88 -28.33 30.69
CA ASP A 73 -1.17 -27.61 31.93
C ASP A 73 -0.19 -26.44 32.12
N GLN A 74 1.04 -26.56 31.62
CA GLN A 74 2.02 -25.47 31.62
C GLN A 74 1.79 -24.47 30.48
N PHE A 75 1.36 -24.94 29.31
CA PHE A 75 1.09 -24.11 28.13
C PHE A 75 -0.35 -24.33 27.61
N PRO A 76 -1.35 -23.81 28.34
CA PRO A 76 -2.76 -24.09 28.05
C PRO A 76 -3.31 -23.35 26.84
N VAL A 77 -2.57 -22.37 26.31
CA VAL A 77 -2.98 -21.49 25.22
C VAL A 77 -2.03 -21.64 24.05
N MET A 78 -2.57 -21.61 22.84
CA MET A 78 -1.82 -21.49 21.60
C MET A 78 -2.08 -20.11 20.99
N LEU A 79 -1.03 -19.41 20.61
CA LEU A 79 -1.09 -18.18 19.84
C LEU A 79 -0.82 -18.50 18.38
N VAL A 80 -1.76 -18.12 17.51
CA VAL A 80 -1.63 -18.27 16.06
C VAL A 80 -1.69 -16.89 15.45
N ARG A 81 -0.70 -16.50 14.66
CA ARG A 81 -0.71 -15.24 13.89
C ARG A 81 -0.54 -15.54 12.42
N VAL A 82 -1.50 -15.10 11.62
CA VAL A 82 -1.45 -15.17 10.16
C VAL A 82 -1.06 -13.80 9.66
N ALA A 83 0.08 -13.74 9.00
CA ALA A 83 0.56 -12.51 8.38
C ALA A 83 -0.26 -12.21 7.13
N GLN A 84 -0.38 -13.21 6.25
CA GLN A 84 -1.03 -13.07 4.95
C GLN A 84 -1.57 -14.43 4.46
N SER A 85 -2.61 -14.38 3.62
CA SER A 85 -3.15 -15.54 2.89
C SER A 85 -3.92 -15.09 1.65
N ILE A 86 -4.12 -15.97 0.66
CA ILE A 86 -4.97 -15.71 -0.51
C ILE A 86 -6.44 -15.92 -0.16
N ARG A 87 -7.30 -14.96 -0.55
CA ARG A 87 -8.71 -14.91 -0.17
C ARG A 87 -9.57 -16.15 -0.43
N ARG A 88 -9.21 -16.96 -1.43
CA ARG A 88 -10.01 -18.11 -1.89
C ARG A 88 -9.67 -19.43 -1.17
N GLU A 89 -8.75 -19.39 -0.20
CA GLU A 89 -8.34 -20.57 0.55
C GLU A 89 -8.92 -20.60 1.96
N ARG A 90 -9.13 -21.82 2.46
CA ARG A 90 -9.38 -22.09 3.86
C ARG A 90 -8.12 -22.65 4.48
N TRP A 91 -7.77 -22.16 5.65
CA TRP A 91 -6.70 -22.73 6.44
C TRP A 91 -7.21 -23.08 7.84
N MET A 92 -6.51 -24.03 8.46
CA MET A 92 -6.89 -24.56 9.75
C MET A 92 -5.64 -24.93 10.54
N VAL A 93 -5.65 -24.64 11.84
CA VAL A 93 -4.75 -25.29 12.79
C VAL A 93 -5.55 -26.33 13.57
N ALA A 94 -5.01 -27.53 13.66
CA ALA A 94 -5.64 -28.65 14.33
C ALA A 94 -4.60 -29.52 15.03
N VAL A 95 -5.07 -30.44 15.87
CA VAL A 95 -4.22 -31.43 16.54
C VAL A 95 -4.80 -32.83 16.42
N GLU A 96 -3.92 -33.83 16.35
CA GLU A 96 -4.27 -35.25 16.33
C GLU A 96 -3.29 -36.04 17.23
N LYS A 97 -3.78 -36.98 18.05
CA LYS A 97 -2.93 -37.90 18.84
C LYS A 97 -2.29 -38.96 17.93
N SER A 98 -1.33 -38.53 17.11
CA SER A 98 -0.62 -39.34 16.13
C SER A 98 0.72 -38.71 15.77
N ASP A 99 1.71 -39.51 15.35
CA ASP A 99 2.96 -39.02 14.77
C ASP A 99 2.84 -38.73 13.25
N SER A 100 1.75 -39.19 12.63
CA SER A 100 1.53 -39.21 11.19
C SER A 100 0.04 -39.01 10.85
N PRO A 101 -0.49 -37.80 11.04
CA PRO A 101 -1.92 -37.48 10.96
C PRO A 101 -2.49 -37.72 9.56
N SER A 102 -3.65 -38.37 9.47
CA SER A 102 -4.31 -38.65 8.18
C SER A 102 -5.04 -37.43 7.61
N LEU A 103 -5.42 -37.44 6.33
CA LEU A 103 -6.25 -36.37 5.73
C LEU A 103 -7.74 -36.45 6.13
N ASP A 104 -8.13 -37.46 6.92
CA ASP A 104 -9.49 -37.58 7.45
C ASP A 104 -9.73 -36.57 8.58
N ARG A 105 -10.38 -35.46 8.23
CA ARG A 105 -10.68 -34.34 9.15
C ARG A 105 -11.48 -34.74 10.38
N ASN A 106 -12.18 -35.87 10.36
CA ASN A 106 -12.95 -36.35 11.51
C ASN A 106 -12.06 -36.83 12.66
N LYS A 107 -10.77 -37.09 12.39
CA LYS A 107 -9.79 -37.47 13.42
C LYS A 107 -9.11 -36.28 14.09
N TRP A 108 -9.30 -35.09 13.53
CA TRP A 108 -8.65 -33.89 14.02
C TRP A 108 -9.49 -33.21 15.09
N THR A 109 -8.84 -32.76 16.16
CA THR A 109 -9.41 -31.74 17.04
C THR A 109 -9.06 -30.38 16.44
N ARG A 110 -10.06 -29.67 15.93
CA ARG A 110 -9.88 -28.37 15.27
C ARG A 110 -9.66 -27.29 16.31
N LEU A 111 -8.55 -26.57 16.20
CA LEU A 111 -8.24 -25.46 17.09
C LEU A 111 -8.77 -24.14 16.52
N ILE A 112 -8.56 -23.93 15.22
CA ILE A 112 -9.04 -22.77 14.48
C ILE A 112 -9.27 -23.16 13.03
N GLU A 113 -10.37 -22.66 12.46
CA GLU A 113 -10.69 -22.77 11.04
C GLU A 113 -11.12 -21.37 10.57
N ARG A 114 -10.45 -20.86 9.53
CA ARG A 114 -10.71 -19.51 9.00
C ARG A 114 -10.70 -19.53 7.48
N PHE A 115 -11.47 -18.61 6.92
CA PHE A 115 -11.23 -18.11 5.58
C PHE A 115 -10.12 -17.07 5.67
N ALA A 116 -9.37 -16.90 4.59
CA ALA A 116 -8.27 -15.95 4.50
C ALA A 116 -8.51 -14.63 5.25
N GLU A 117 -7.62 -14.34 6.19
CA GLU A 117 -7.69 -13.18 7.08
C GLU A 117 -6.27 -12.93 7.62
N GLU A 118 -5.82 -11.68 7.62
CA GLU A 118 -4.71 -11.24 8.47
C GLU A 118 -5.27 -11.01 9.87
N SER A 119 -4.77 -11.79 10.84
CA SER A 119 -5.15 -11.62 12.25
C SER A 119 -4.29 -12.48 13.18
N GLY A 120 -4.35 -12.14 14.46
CA GLY A 120 -3.89 -12.99 15.54
C GLY A 120 -5.06 -13.68 16.23
N PHE A 121 -4.79 -14.84 16.83
CA PHE A 121 -5.77 -15.66 17.51
C PHE A 121 -5.21 -16.22 18.80
N ILE A 122 -5.98 -16.05 19.88
CA ILE A 122 -5.79 -16.71 21.17
C ILE A 122 -6.64 -17.98 21.16
N VAL A 123 -5.99 -19.15 21.21
CA VAL A 123 -6.64 -20.45 21.14
C VAL A 123 -6.48 -21.17 22.49
N PRO A 124 -7.56 -21.42 23.25
CA PRO A 124 -7.49 -22.16 24.51
C PRO A 124 -7.31 -23.67 24.24
N LEU A 125 -6.07 -24.07 23.93
CA LEU A 125 -5.69 -25.43 23.56
C LEU A 125 -6.23 -26.48 24.55
N ARG A 126 -6.05 -26.24 25.85
CA ARG A 126 -6.49 -27.15 26.90
C ARG A 126 -8.01 -27.31 26.94
N GLU A 127 -8.75 -26.21 26.81
CA GLU A 127 -10.21 -26.20 26.83
C GLU A 127 -10.79 -26.95 25.61
N ILE A 128 -10.26 -26.66 24.42
CA ILE A 128 -10.73 -27.26 23.17
C ILE A 128 -10.43 -28.76 23.12
N THR A 129 -9.26 -29.19 23.61
CA THR A 129 -8.83 -30.59 23.53
C THR A 129 -9.29 -31.44 24.71
N GLY A 130 -9.56 -30.82 25.87
CA GLY A 130 -9.80 -31.51 27.13
C GLY A 130 -8.57 -32.28 27.66
N TRP A 131 -7.37 -31.98 27.17
CA TRP A 131 -6.14 -32.68 27.58
C TRP A 131 -5.57 -32.14 28.89
N SER A 132 -4.71 -32.93 29.53
CA SER A 132 -4.01 -32.56 30.77
C SER A 132 -2.59 -33.16 30.82
N GLY A 133 -1.65 -32.49 31.48
CA GLY A 133 -0.26 -32.88 31.61
C GLY A 133 0.49 -33.00 30.28
N LYS A 134 1.57 -33.79 30.28
CA LYS A 134 2.38 -34.04 29.07
C LYS A 134 1.59 -34.79 28.00
N GLN A 135 1.42 -34.16 26.85
CA GLN A 135 0.80 -34.74 25.66
C GLN A 135 1.80 -34.83 24.51
N LYS A 136 1.68 -35.89 23.72
CA LYS A 136 2.36 -36.03 22.43
C LYS A 136 1.32 -36.06 21.32
N PHE A 137 1.45 -35.19 20.33
CA PHE A 137 0.47 -35.04 19.26
C PHE A 137 1.12 -34.45 18.00
N ALA A 138 0.42 -34.57 16.87
CA ALA A 138 0.72 -33.81 15.66
C ALA A 138 0.03 -32.46 15.72
N LEU A 139 0.79 -31.38 15.62
CA LEU A 139 0.30 -30.03 15.33
C LEU A 139 0.19 -29.89 13.81
N ILE A 140 -1.03 -29.68 13.32
CA ILE A 140 -1.39 -29.71 11.91
C ILE A 140 -1.73 -28.29 11.46
N VAL A 141 -1.15 -27.87 10.34
CA VAL A 141 -1.65 -26.74 9.54
C VAL A 141 -2.18 -27.31 8.24
N ALA A 142 -3.49 -27.19 8.03
CA ALA A 142 -4.16 -27.65 6.83
C ALA A 142 -4.49 -26.46 5.94
N VAL A 143 -4.30 -26.64 4.62
CA VAL A 143 -4.71 -25.68 3.59
C VAL A 143 -5.66 -26.39 2.64
N GLU A 144 -6.78 -25.74 2.32
CA GLU A 144 -7.77 -26.17 1.35
C GLU A 144 -8.00 -25.05 0.35
N GLY A 145 -7.81 -25.36 -0.93
CA GLY A 145 -7.92 -24.37 -1.98
C GLY A 145 -7.53 -24.92 -3.33
N ARG A 146 -7.06 -24.01 -4.18
CA ARG A 146 -6.55 -24.31 -5.51
C ARG A 146 -5.03 -24.34 -5.51
N ASN A 147 -4.48 -24.90 -6.58
CA ASN A 147 -3.06 -24.84 -6.88
C ASN A 147 -2.53 -23.40 -6.69
N ARG A 148 -1.41 -23.30 -5.96
CA ARG A 148 -0.71 -22.06 -5.56
C ARG A 148 -1.40 -21.18 -4.52
N ASP A 149 -2.50 -21.60 -3.93
CA ASP A 149 -3.00 -20.96 -2.71
C ASP A 149 -2.00 -21.15 -1.56
N TRP A 150 -1.88 -20.16 -0.67
CA TRP A 150 -0.86 -20.16 0.36
C TRP A 150 -1.22 -19.38 1.63
N VAL A 151 -0.78 -19.90 2.77
CA VAL A 151 -0.84 -19.19 4.05
C VAL A 151 0.56 -18.89 4.58
N GLU A 152 0.72 -17.70 5.15
CA GLU A 152 1.92 -17.25 5.86
C GLU A 152 1.61 -17.11 7.35
N LEU A 153 2.22 -17.99 8.15
CA LEU A 153 2.12 -17.94 9.61
C LEU A 153 3.34 -17.21 10.16
N ASP A 154 3.10 -16.09 10.83
CA ASP A 154 4.12 -15.27 11.48
C ASP A 154 4.45 -15.78 12.88
N ALA A 155 3.47 -16.37 13.57
CA ALA A 155 3.65 -16.98 14.87
C ALA A 155 2.77 -18.21 15.02
N LEU A 156 3.34 -19.28 15.58
CA LEU A 156 2.61 -20.48 15.99
C LEU A 156 3.24 -21.00 17.28
N GLU A 157 2.75 -20.51 18.41
CA GLU A 157 3.40 -20.68 19.71
C GLU A 157 2.44 -21.31 20.72
N ALA A 158 2.92 -22.24 21.54
CA ALA A 158 2.26 -22.58 22.80
C ALA A 158 2.78 -21.65 23.91
N VAL A 159 1.88 -21.13 24.73
CA VAL A 159 2.15 -19.98 25.58
C VAL A 159 1.65 -20.25 26.99
N ARG A 160 2.48 -19.92 27.98
CA ARG A 160 2.15 -20.07 29.40
C ARG A 160 1.21 -18.96 29.85
N PHE A 161 0.03 -19.34 30.30
CA PHE A 161 -0.90 -18.49 31.05
C PHE A 161 -1.25 -19.20 32.35
N THR A 162 -1.12 -18.51 33.48
CA THR A 162 -1.46 -19.07 34.79
C THR A 162 -2.82 -18.55 35.26
N GLY A 163 -3.39 -19.21 36.27
CA GLY A 163 -4.57 -18.73 37.00
C GLY A 163 -4.27 -17.58 37.98
N GLU A 164 -3.07 -16.98 37.93
CA GLU A 164 -2.74 -15.82 38.75
C GLU A 164 -3.57 -14.61 38.30
N LYS A 165 -4.04 -13.81 39.25
CA LYS A 165 -4.81 -12.62 38.93
C LYS A 165 -3.92 -11.61 38.19
N PRO A 166 -4.40 -10.98 37.11
CA PRO A 166 -3.62 -9.98 36.41
C PRO A 166 -3.39 -8.74 37.29
N GLY A 167 -2.26 -8.07 37.09
CA GLY A 167 -2.05 -6.73 37.64
C GLY A 167 -2.97 -5.69 36.99
N PRO A 168 -3.15 -4.51 37.60
CA PRO A 168 -3.94 -3.44 37.01
C PRO A 168 -3.31 -2.94 35.69
N PRO A 169 -4.08 -2.83 34.59
CA PRO A 169 -3.56 -2.31 33.32
C PRO A 169 -3.06 -0.87 33.45
N ARG A 170 -1.97 -0.54 32.74
CA ARG A 170 -1.49 0.84 32.61
C ARG A 170 -2.21 1.52 31.45
N LEU A 171 -2.86 2.65 31.70
CA LEU A 171 -3.59 3.41 30.67
C LEU A 171 -2.62 4.20 29.78
N SER A 172 -2.94 4.36 28.50
CA SER A 172 -2.11 5.10 27.53
C SER A 172 -2.88 6.28 26.91
N ALA A 173 -3.91 6.02 26.11
CA ALA A 173 -4.72 7.06 25.46
C ALA A 173 -6.23 6.86 25.73
N PRO A 174 -7.02 7.94 25.85
CA PRO A 174 -6.61 9.34 25.95
C PRO A 174 -5.74 9.60 27.20
N SER A 175 -4.71 10.43 27.06
CA SER A 175 -3.85 10.80 28.20
C SER A 175 -4.64 11.54 29.28
N ASN A 176 -4.22 11.43 30.53
CA ASN A 176 -4.93 12.02 31.65
C ASN A 176 -5.02 13.56 31.49
N GLY A 177 -6.24 14.09 31.59
CA GLY A 177 -6.58 15.50 31.41
C GLY A 177 -6.70 15.96 29.95
N PHE A 178 -6.53 15.09 28.96
CA PHE A 178 -6.57 15.49 27.55
C PHE A 178 -7.95 15.98 27.12
N VAL A 179 -7.99 16.98 26.24
CA VAL A 179 -9.24 17.47 25.62
C VAL A 179 -9.34 16.87 24.22
N VAL A 180 -10.21 15.90 24.01
CA VAL A 180 -10.28 15.11 22.78
C VAL A 180 -11.43 15.53 21.87
N SER A 181 -11.23 15.49 20.56
CA SER A 181 -12.29 15.55 19.55
C SER A 181 -13.26 14.39 19.74
N PRO A 182 -14.57 14.57 19.52
CA PRO A 182 -15.49 13.44 19.43
C PRO A 182 -15.05 12.43 18.34
N LEU A 183 -14.35 12.89 17.30
CA LEU A 183 -13.80 12.05 16.24
C LEU A 183 -12.58 11.23 16.69
N ALA A 184 -11.89 11.64 17.76
CA ALA A 184 -10.62 11.04 18.19
C ALA A 184 -10.74 10.11 19.41
N ILE A 185 -11.94 9.90 19.97
CA ILE A 185 -12.17 8.97 21.10
C ILE A 185 -11.73 7.54 20.72
N HIS A 186 -10.56 7.12 21.19
CA HIS A 186 -9.99 5.82 20.92
C HIS A 186 -9.13 5.44 22.13
N PHE A 187 -9.52 4.38 22.83
CA PHE A 187 -8.88 3.99 24.07
C PHE A 187 -7.71 3.04 23.81
N THR A 188 -6.60 3.22 24.51
CA THR A 188 -5.46 2.29 24.49
C THR A 188 -4.89 2.11 25.90
N TRP A 189 -4.50 0.88 26.21
CA TRP A 189 -3.81 0.53 27.45
C TRP A 189 -2.76 -0.55 27.18
N TYR A 190 -1.82 -0.71 28.10
CA TYR A 190 -0.78 -1.73 28.00
C TYR A 190 -1.31 -3.08 28.49
N GLN A 191 -0.85 -4.15 27.84
CA GLN A 191 -1.19 -5.52 28.19
C GLN A 191 -0.73 -5.85 29.62
N SER A 192 -1.60 -6.50 30.38
CA SER A 192 -1.29 -7.03 31.72
C SER A 192 -0.82 -8.48 31.64
N ALA A 193 0.09 -8.87 32.52
CA ALA A 193 0.53 -10.26 32.63
C ALA A 193 -0.65 -11.19 32.94
N ASN A 194 -0.65 -12.38 32.33
CA ASN A 194 -1.72 -13.39 32.41
C ASN A 194 -3.11 -12.94 31.94
N ALA A 195 -3.26 -11.76 31.33
CA ALA A 195 -4.55 -11.25 30.89
C ALA A 195 -4.93 -11.73 29.48
N LEU A 196 -6.16 -12.20 29.31
CA LEU A 196 -6.73 -12.60 28.02
C LEU A 196 -7.98 -11.80 27.65
N GLU A 197 -8.53 -11.06 28.61
CA GLU A 197 -9.75 -10.27 28.48
C GLU A 197 -9.66 -9.04 29.38
N TYR A 198 -10.37 -7.98 29.01
CA TYR A 198 -10.42 -6.72 29.74
C TYR A 198 -11.85 -6.22 29.88
N GLU A 199 -12.09 -5.42 30.92
CA GLU A 199 -13.30 -4.62 31.08
C GLU A 199 -12.91 -3.14 31.15
N LEU A 200 -13.45 -2.35 30.22
CA LEU A 200 -13.31 -0.90 30.14
C LEU A 200 -14.55 -0.26 30.78
N HIS A 201 -14.33 0.59 31.77
CA HIS A 201 -15.37 1.46 32.35
C HIS A 201 -15.20 2.88 31.85
N VAL A 202 -16.30 3.48 31.38
CA VAL A 202 -16.38 4.89 30.98
C VAL A 202 -17.58 5.53 31.67
N SER A 203 -17.38 6.67 32.33
CA SER A 203 -18.44 7.39 33.04
C SER A 203 -18.25 8.90 32.98
N ASN A 204 -19.34 9.66 33.04
CA ASN A 204 -19.31 11.11 33.26
C ASN A 204 -19.23 11.46 34.76
N ARG A 205 -19.14 10.46 35.65
CA ARG A 205 -19.00 10.61 37.10
C ARG A 205 -17.76 9.88 37.60
N GLY A 206 -17.00 10.52 38.50
CA GLY A 206 -15.78 9.94 39.06
C GLY A 206 -16.01 8.77 40.03
N ASP A 207 -17.25 8.58 40.50
CA ASP A 207 -17.69 7.43 41.30
C ASP A 207 -18.08 6.22 40.44
N PHE A 208 -18.10 6.34 39.11
CA PHE A 208 -18.55 5.34 38.15
C PHE A 208 -19.98 4.84 38.38
N VAL A 209 -20.83 5.62 39.07
CA VAL A 209 -22.27 5.36 39.09
C VAL A 209 -22.82 5.53 37.67
N GLU A 210 -23.64 4.58 37.21
CA GLU A 210 -24.19 4.54 35.84
C GLU A 210 -23.11 4.53 34.73
N SER A 211 -21.91 4.00 35.02
CA SER A 211 -20.86 3.83 34.01
C SER A 211 -21.27 2.85 32.91
N ARG A 212 -20.83 3.11 31.68
CA ARG A 212 -20.81 2.09 30.62
C ARG A 212 -19.67 1.12 30.91
N SER A 213 -19.98 -0.17 30.99
CA SER A 213 -19.01 -1.26 31.06
C SER A 213 -18.94 -1.97 29.71
N ILE A 214 -17.73 -2.15 29.20
CA ILE A 214 -17.45 -2.72 27.89
C ILE A 214 -16.45 -3.86 28.08
N LYS A 215 -16.85 -5.06 27.67
CA LYS A 215 -15.96 -6.22 27.61
C LYS A 215 -15.11 -6.16 26.34
N VAL A 216 -13.80 -6.25 26.47
CA VAL A 216 -12.83 -6.18 25.37
C VAL A 216 -11.97 -7.43 25.37
N VAL A 217 -12.06 -8.20 24.28
CA VAL A 217 -11.22 -9.38 24.06
C VAL A 217 -10.22 -9.04 22.95
N PRO A 218 -8.93 -8.88 23.25
CA PRO A 218 -7.94 -8.61 22.23
C PRO A 218 -7.83 -9.81 21.28
N PRO A 219 -7.65 -9.58 19.96
CA PRO A 219 -7.43 -10.68 19.02
C PRO A 219 -6.11 -11.40 19.30
N TYR A 220 -5.12 -10.67 19.80
CA TYR A 220 -3.77 -11.16 20.05
C TYR A 220 -3.13 -10.40 21.23
N PRO A 221 -2.32 -11.04 22.08
CA PRO A 221 -1.56 -10.34 23.12
C PRO A 221 -0.45 -9.48 22.47
N ALA A 222 -0.47 -8.19 22.77
CA ALA A 222 0.50 -7.21 22.26
C ALA A 222 0.97 -6.27 23.39
N ASP A 223 1.96 -5.43 23.14
CA ASP A 223 2.43 -4.40 24.08
C ASP A 223 1.30 -3.42 24.47
N LYS A 224 0.49 -3.03 23.48
CA LYS A 224 -0.59 -2.05 23.59
C LYS A 224 -1.85 -2.58 22.90
N LEU A 225 -2.99 -2.37 23.56
CA LEU A 225 -4.28 -2.88 23.11
C LEU A 225 -5.22 -1.72 22.76
N PRO A 226 -5.68 -1.63 21.50
CA PRO A 226 -6.62 -0.60 21.08
C PRO A 226 -8.08 -1.03 21.27
N TYR A 227 -8.92 -0.04 21.60
CA TYR A 227 -10.37 -0.14 21.53
C TYR A 227 -10.96 1.11 20.86
N LEU A 228 -11.49 0.91 19.65
CA LEU A 228 -12.18 1.93 18.86
C LEU A 228 -13.70 1.80 19.12
N PRO A 229 -14.33 2.78 19.79
CA PRO A 229 -15.78 2.74 20.06
C PRO A 229 -16.62 2.85 18.78
N GLU A 230 -17.76 2.15 18.78
CA GLU A 230 -18.80 2.26 17.76
C GLU A 230 -19.45 3.66 17.76
N PRO A 231 -20.14 4.08 16.68
CA PRO A 231 -20.80 5.38 16.60
C PRO A 231 -21.77 5.68 17.76
N GLU A 232 -22.55 4.68 18.19
CA GLU A 232 -23.45 4.75 19.36
C GLU A 232 -22.73 4.77 20.71
N GLU A 233 -21.43 4.46 20.70
CA GLU A 233 -20.58 4.48 21.88
C GLU A 233 -19.84 5.81 22.06
N LEU A 234 -19.86 6.69 21.06
CA LEU A 234 -19.27 8.02 21.13
C LEU A 234 -19.89 8.85 22.25
N LEU A 235 -19.04 9.66 22.88
CA LEU A 235 -19.37 10.38 24.09
C LEU A 235 -19.74 11.83 23.76
N ALA A 236 -20.74 12.35 24.47
CA ALA A 236 -21.12 13.76 24.35
C ALA A 236 -20.03 14.70 24.89
N PRO A 237 -20.00 15.98 24.46
CA PRO A 237 -19.12 16.99 25.02
C PRO A 237 -19.23 17.07 26.55
N GLY A 238 -18.09 17.21 27.22
CA GLY A 238 -18.02 17.22 28.68
C GLY A 238 -16.88 16.38 29.24
N ARG A 239 -16.80 16.32 30.57
CA ARG A 239 -15.75 15.58 31.29
C ARG A 239 -16.14 14.12 31.47
N TRP A 240 -15.17 13.23 31.24
CA TRP A 240 -15.31 11.79 31.35
C TRP A 240 -14.16 11.18 32.17
N PHE A 241 -14.46 10.04 32.77
CA PHE A 241 -13.59 9.22 33.60
C PHE A 241 -13.53 7.84 32.98
N TRP A 242 -12.36 7.22 32.98
CA TRP A 242 -12.21 5.86 32.50
C TRP A 242 -11.15 5.09 33.27
N ARG A 243 -11.35 3.78 33.33
CA ARG A 243 -10.45 2.80 33.95
C ARG A 243 -10.64 1.44 33.30
N VAL A 244 -9.63 0.59 33.39
CA VAL A 244 -9.64 -0.76 32.81
C VAL A 244 -9.21 -1.77 33.87
N ARG A 245 -9.78 -2.97 33.86
CA ARG A 245 -9.24 -4.12 34.58
C ARG A 245 -9.08 -5.31 33.65
N ALA A 246 -8.18 -6.21 34.00
CA ALA A 246 -7.88 -7.42 33.23
C ALA A 246 -8.47 -8.68 33.88
N PHE A 247 -8.68 -9.71 33.08
CA PHE A 247 -9.15 -11.03 33.48
C PHE A 247 -8.16 -12.09 33.01
N ASN A 248 -7.85 -13.05 33.89
CA ASN A 248 -6.99 -14.18 33.53
C ASN A 248 -7.75 -15.29 32.79
N ILE A 249 -7.04 -16.39 32.52
CA ILE A 249 -7.58 -17.57 31.85
C ILE A 249 -8.76 -18.24 32.58
N ASP A 250 -8.84 -18.08 33.91
CA ASP A 250 -9.94 -18.61 34.73
C ASP A 250 -11.12 -17.63 34.84
N GLY A 251 -11.07 -16.50 34.12
CA GLY A 251 -12.08 -15.44 34.18
C GLY A 251 -12.07 -14.66 35.50
N GLN A 252 -10.99 -14.73 36.28
CA GLN A 252 -10.86 -13.97 37.53
C GLN A 252 -10.39 -12.54 37.25
N PRO A 253 -11.08 -11.53 37.78
CA PRO A 253 -10.67 -10.14 37.61
C PRO A 253 -9.44 -9.81 38.47
N GLY A 254 -8.54 -9.04 37.89
CA GLY A 254 -7.53 -8.27 38.59
C GLY A 254 -8.08 -6.96 39.15
N ASP A 255 -7.17 -6.15 39.69
CA ASP A 255 -7.50 -4.82 40.19
C ASP A 255 -7.77 -3.84 39.03
N TRP A 256 -8.53 -2.79 39.33
CA TRP A 256 -8.73 -1.68 38.40
C TRP A 256 -7.43 -0.88 38.23
N SER A 257 -7.19 -0.39 37.02
CA SER A 257 -6.21 0.65 36.74
C SER A 257 -6.47 1.90 37.59
N GLU A 258 -5.48 2.79 37.62
CA GLU A 258 -5.74 4.18 37.98
C GLU A 258 -6.85 4.76 37.10
N THR A 259 -7.61 5.70 37.65
CA THR A 259 -8.68 6.39 36.91
C THR A 259 -8.09 7.58 36.19
N ASN A 260 -8.13 7.54 34.85
CA ASN A 260 -7.81 8.70 34.03
C ASN A 260 -9.05 9.53 33.75
N THR A 261 -8.83 10.82 33.52
CA THR A 261 -9.88 11.76 33.09
C THR A 261 -9.57 12.34 31.73
N PHE A 262 -10.58 12.73 30.97
CA PHE A 262 -10.43 13.50 29.74
C PHE A 262 -11.69 14.32 29.51
N SER A 263 -11.66 15.28 28.59
CA SER A 263 -12.85 16.05 28.20
C SER A 263 -13.09 15.94 26.70
N VAL A 264 -14.32 15.64 26.30
CA VAL A 264 -14.74 15.71 24.90
C VAL A 264 -15.13 17.14 24.59
N ARG A 265 -14.52 17.74 23.56
CA ARG A 265 -14.91 19.07 23.08
C ARG A 265 -16.06 19.00 22.06
N GLU A 266 -16.60 20.15 21.70
CA GLU A 266 -17.48 20.26 20.54
C GLU A 266 -16.75 19.88 19.24
N ALA A 267 -17.50 19.36 18.27
CA ALA A 267 -17.00 19.12 16.92
C ALA A 267 -16.62 20.46 16.26
N ALA A 268 -15.46 20.50 15.61
CA ALA A 268 -14.95 21.66 14.93
C ALA A 268 -15.28 21.60 13.43
N SER A 269 -15.38 22.77 12.80
CA SER A 269 -15.43 22.84 11.34
C SER A 269 -14.05 22.54 10.72
N PRO A 270 -14.02 21.95 9.52
CA PRO A 270 -12.78 21.79 8.76
C PRO A 270 -12.01 23.11 8.59
N ARG A 271 -10.68 23.05 8.65
CA ARG A 271 -9.76 24.14 8.30
C ARG A 271 -9.25 23.96 6.87
N PRO A 272 -8.75 25.00 6.20
CA PRO A 272 -8.02 24.82 4.94
C PRO A 272 -6.85 23.82 5.08
N PRO A 273 -6.52 23.04 4.05
CA PRO A 273 -5.41 22.09 4.10
C PRO A 273 -4.08 22.84 4.15
N GLU A 274 -3.14 22.36 4.98
CA GLU A 274 -1.78 22.86 5.08
C GLU A 274 -0.91 22.42 3.89
N LEU A 275 -1.25 21.29 3.27
CA LEU A 275 -0.63 20.82 2.04
C LEU A 275 -1.48 21.27 0.86
N HIS A 276 -0.94 22.16 0.04
CA HIS A 276 -1.53 22.54 -1.23
C HIS A 276 -0.96 21.63 -2.32
N VAL A 277 -1.84 20.99 -3.08
CA VAL A 277 -1.46 20.03 -4.11
C VAL A 277 -2.25 20.33 -5.37
N SER A 278 -1.56 20.39 -6.50
CA SER A 278 -2.15 20.55 -7.82
C SER A 278 -1.20 19.98 -8.90
N ALA A 279 -1.62 20.03 -10.17
CA ALA A 279 -0.73 19.69 -11.28
C ALA A 279 0.49 20.61 -11.38
N ASP A 280 0.35 21.89 -11.00
CA ASP A 280 1.42 22.90 -11.04
C ASP A 280 2.28 22.93 -9.76
N ASP A 281 1.76 22.36 -8.69
CA ASP A 281 2.42 22.27 -7.38
C ASP A 281 2.23 20.84 -6.83
N PRO A 282 2.91 19.84 -7.44
CA PRO A 282 2.73 18.45 -7.06
C PRO A 282 3.36 18.15 -5.69
N LEU A 283 2.89 17.09 -5.05
CA LEU A 283 3.44 16.62 -3.78
C LEU A 283 4.37 15.43 -4.00
N VAL A 284 5.58 15.51 -3.43
CA VAL A 284 6.54 14.42 -3.40
C VAL A 284 6.63 13.88 -1.98
N ILE A 285 6.36 12.59 -1.79
CA ILE A 285 6.43 11.93 -0.49
C ILE A 285 7.63 10.99 -0.51
N LEU A 286 8.64 11.27 0.32
CA LEU A 286 9.83 10.42 0.41
C LEU A 286 9.79 9.61 1.72
N PHE A 287 9.90 8.29 1.64
CA PHE A 287 10.04 7.46 2.83
C PHE A 287 11.43 7.67 3.44
N ALA A 288 11.51 8.42 4.54
CA ALA A 288 12.76 8.74 5.20
C ALA A 288 13.21 7.64 6.17
N ASP A 289 14.52 7.51 6.32
CA ASP A 289 15.12 6.79 7.44
C ASP A 289 14.92 7.62 8.72
N ALA A 290 14.13 7.09 9.67
CA ALA A 290 13.79 7.79 10.90
C ALA A 290 15.02 8.13 11.75
N GLU A 291 16.08 7.32 11.70
CA GLU A 291 17.33 7.56 12.44
C GLU A 291 18.19 8.64 11.80
N ARG A 292 17.97 8.92 10.50
CA ARG A 292 18.78 9.82 9.68
C ARG A 292 17.95 10.92 9.02
N LEU A 293 16.89 11.33 9.70
CA LEU A 293 15.89 12.26 9.19
C LEU A 293 16.51 13.58 8.69
N VAL A 294 17.47 14.13 9.46
CA VAL A 294 18.09 15.42 9.16
C VAL A 294 19.08 15.29 7.99
N GLU A 295 19.83 14.18 7.92
CA GLU A 295 20.74 13.88 6.82
C GLU A 295 19.97 13.69 5.51
N ASN A 296 18.89 12.89 5.53
CA ASN A 296 18.00 12.71 4.40
C ASN A 296 17.44 14.06 3.91
N TRP A 297 16.98 14.93 4.83
CA TRP A 297 16.46 16.25 4.44
C TRP A 297 17.52 17.14 3.78
N LYS A 298 18.78 17.07 4.25
CA LYS A 298 19.90 17.78 3.62
C LYS A 298 20.22 17.24 2.22
N ALA A 299 20.04 15.94 1.99
CA ALA A 299 20.31 15.29 0.72
C ALA A 299 19.27 15.61 -0.38
N VAL A 300 18.05 16.02 0.00
CA VAL A 300 17.03 16.47 -0.96
C VAL A 300 17.52 17.74 -1.70
N PRO A 301 17.48 17.78 -3.05
CA PRO A 301 17.82 18.98 -3.82
C PRO A 301 16.95 20.18 -3.42
N ASP A 302 17.54 21.36 -3.30
CA ASP A 302 16.84 22.57 -2.85
C ASP A 302 15.64 22.93 -3.75
N GLU A 303 15.75 22.68 -5.06
CA GLU A 303 14.67 22.88 -6.03
C GLU A 303 13.45 21.98 -5.79
N LEU A 304 13.63 20.81 -5.16
CA LEU A 304 12.56 19.88 -4.82
C LEU A 304 11.97 20.11 -3.43
N LYS A 305 12.73 20.68 -2.47
CA LYS A 305 12.33 20.77 -1.06
C LYS A 305 10.93 21.37 -0.83
N ARG A 306 10.52 22.35 -1.63
CA ARG A 306 9.17 22.97 -1.51
C ARG A 306 8.02 22.01 -1.78
N TYR A 307 8.26 20.95 -2.56
CA TYR A 307 7.27 19.95 -2.94
C TYR A 307 7.35 18.70 -2.05
N VAL A 308 8.39 18.59 -1.21
CA VAL A 308 8.72 17.36 -0.49
C VAL A 308 8.13 17.37 0.92
N VAL A 309 7.56 16.24 1.29
CA VAL A 309 7.30 15.87 2.67
C VAL A 309 7.88 14.48 2.92
N PHE A 310 8.35 14.22 4.13
CA PHE A 310 8.81 12.88 4.49
C PHE A 310 7.67 12.05 5.07
N ARG A 311 7.56 10.80 4.63
CA ARG A 311 6.83 9.76 5.35
C ARG A 311 7.82 9.05 6.27
N VAL A 312 7.37 8.75 7.49
CA VAL A 312 8.13 7.96 8.46
C VAL A 312 7.26 6.89 9.10
N GLU A 313 7.86 5.76 9.41
CA GLU A 313 7.27 4.68 10.19
C GLU A 313 8.23 4.33 11.31
N VAL A 314 7.74 4.34 12.55
CA VAL A 314 8.48 3.85 13.72
C VAL A 314 7.54 3.08 14.63
N LEU A 315 8.07 2.06 15.28
CA LEU A 315 7.37 1.24 16.26
C LEU A 315 8.25 1.03 17.50
N PRO A 316 7.68 0.95 18.72
CA PRO A 316 6.28 1.26 19.04
C PRO A 316 5.96 2.76 18.90
N SER A 317 4.69 3.12 19.00
CA SER A 317 4.17 4.48 18.75
C SER A 317 4.86 5.59 19.57
N GLU A 318 5.37 5.27 20.74
CA GLU A 318 6.04 6.15 21.67
C GLU A 318 7.33 6.76 21.07
N ASN A 319 7.95 6.05 20.13
CA ASN A 319 9.15 6.50 19.42
C ASN A 319 8.88 7.70 18.50
N PHE A 320 7.61 7.96 18.12
CA PHE A 320 7.27 9.14 17.32
C PHE A 320 7.56 10.45 18.06
N LEU A 321 7.48 10.50 19.39
CA LEU A 321 7.67 11.75 20.13
C LEU A 321 9.07 12.36 19.91
N LEU A 322 10.12 11.53 19.95
CA LEU A 322 11.47 12.00 19.69
C LEU A 322 11.62 12.44 18.23
N LEU A 323 11.11 11.64 17.30
CA LEU A 323 11.19 11.93 15.86
C LEU A 323 10.47 13.23 15.49
N LEU A 324 9.28 13.45 16.03
CA LEU A 324 8.47 14.66 15.79
C LEU A 324 9.13 15.90 16.37
N ARG A 325 9.79 15.81 17.53
CA ARG A 325 10.61 16.90 18.09
C ARG A 325 11.78 17.23 17.18
N THR A 326 12.54 16.23 16.74
CA THR A 326 13.65 16.41 15.78
C THR A 326 13.18 17.11 14.52
N ALA A 327 12.04 16.69 13.96
CA ALA A 327 11.47 17.32 12.77
C ALA A 327 11.03 18.77 13.03
N GLN A 328 10.41 19.05 14.19
CA GLN A 328 9.95 20.38 14.58
C GLN A 328 11.13 21.35 14.78
N GLU A 329 12.23 20.89 15.40
CA GLU A 329 13.47 21.66 15.61
C GLU A 329 14.20 21.97 14.31
N ASN A 330 14.12 21.07 13.32
CA ASN A 330 14.79 21.21 12.02
C ASN A 330 13.85 21.69 10.90
N HIS A 331 12.60 22.04 11.21
CA HIS A 331 11.58 22.49 10.26
C HIS A 331 11.31 21.51 9.10
N ILE A 332 11.35 20.20 9.37
CA ILE A 332 11.16 19.14 8.36
C ILE A 332 9.67 18.76 8.29
N PRO A 333 8.97 18.92 7.15
CA PRO A 333 7.57 18.55 7.02
C PRO A 333 7.38 17.02 6.96
N LEU A 334 6.50 16.46 7.81
CA LEU A 334 6.31 15.01 7.96
C LEU A 334 4.87 14.53 7.75
N LEU A 335 4.73 13.29 7.32
CA LEU A 335 3.61 12.39 7.53
C LEU A 335 4.08 11.22 8.39
N ILE A 336 3.31 10.85 9.40
CA ILE A 336 3.57 9.62 10.17
C ILE A 336 2.66 8.50 9.70
N GLN A 337 3.20 7.28 9.58
CA GLN A 337 2.40 6.09 9.32
C GLN A 337 1.66 5.67 10.59
N THR A 338 0.32 5.70 10.57
CA THR A 338 -0.49 5.30 11.74
C THR A 338 -1.17 3.95 11.59
N SER A 339 -1.19 3.38 10.39
CA SER A 339 -1.80 2.08 10.11
C SER A 339 -1.15 1.48 8.86
N GLY A 340 -0.51 0.33 9.02
CA GLY A 340 0.12 -0.44 7.96
C GLY A 340 -0.63 -1.76 7.65
N PRO A 341 0.02 -2.72 6.98
CA PRO A 341 -0.60 -4.00 6.60
C PRO A 341 -1.09 -4.83 7.78
N HIS A 342 -0.40 -4.72 8.91
CA HIS A 342 -0.66 -5.48 10.12
C HIS A 342 -1.09 -4.58 11.27
N ASP A 343 -1.91 -5.07 12.19
CA ASP A 343 -2.23 -4.36 13.46
C ASP A 343 -1.16 -4.53 14.52
N TYR A 344 -0.33 -5.55 14.33
CA TYR A 344 0.77 -5.91 15.21
C TYR A 344 1.92 -6.42 14.35
N TYR A 345 3.17 -6.10 14.71
CA TYR A 345 4.38 -6.78 14.23
C TYR A 345 4.96 -7.59 15.38
N GLY A 346 4.89 -8.90 15.29
CA GLY A 346 5.09 -9.76 16.46
C GLY A 346 4.07 -9.41 17.55
N ARG A 347 4.55 -8.90 18.67
CA ARG A 347 3.71 -8.41 19.79
C ARG A 347 3.71 -6.89 19.92
N THR A 348 4.26 -6.16 18.95
CA THR A 348 4.27 -4.69 18.96
C THR A 348 3.10 -4.16 18.16
N SER A 349 2.24 -3.35 18.76
CA SER A 349 1.10 -2.72 18.09
C SER A 349 1.58 -1.66 17.11
N SER A 350 0.98 -1.66 15.92
CA SER A 350 1.31 -0.73 14.83
C SER A 350 0.21 0.26 14.50
N ARG A 351 -1.05 -0.04 14.83
CA ARG A 351 -2.13 0.93 14.65
C ARG A 351 -2.13 1.94 15.79
N ILE A 352 -1.87 3.21 15.46
CA ILE A 352 -1.87 4.30 16.43
C ILE A 352 -3.31 4.73 16.74
N SER A 353 -3.61 5.06 18.00
CA SER A 353 -4.95 5.52 18.35
C SER A 353 -5.25 6.91 17.81
N LEU A 354 -6.52 7.21 17.54
CA LEU A 354 -6.91 8.54 17.07
C LEU A 354 -6.70 9.62 18.13
N SER A 355 -6.72 9.25 19.41
CA SER A 355 -6.42 10.15 20.52
C SER A 355 -4.95 10.58 20.52
N GLU A 356 -4.03 9.65 20.26
CA GLU A 356 -2.60 9.95 20.10
C GLU A 356 -2.33 10.77 18.82
N VAL A 357 -3.00 10.42 17.72
CA VAL A 357 -2.93 11.22 16.48
C VAL A 357 -3.36 12.67 16.73
N GLU A 358 -4.47 12.90 17.44
CA GLU A 358 -4.91 14.25 17.77
C GLU A 358 -3.91 14.99 18.67
N GLN A 359 -3.29 14.28 19.62
CA GLN A 359 -2.24 14.86 20.44
C GLN A 359 -1.08 15.35 19.57
N PHE A 360 -0.60 14.54 18.63
CA PHE A 360 0.48 14.94 17.73
C PHE A 360 0.08 16.12 16.83
N PHE A 361 -1.16 16.16 16.31
CA PHE A 361 -1.65 17.29 15.53
C PHE A 361 -1.65 18.62 16.28
N LYS A 362 -1.89 18.60 17.59
CA LYS A 362 -1.87 19.80 18.43
C LYS A 362 -0.46 20.27 18.75
N GLU A 363 0.46 19.33 18.94
CA GLU A 363 1.81 19.63 19.45
C GLU A 363 2.79 19.98 18.32
N PHE A 364 2.64 19.40 17.13
CA PHE A 364 3.66 19.47 16.07
C PHE A 364 3.12 20.12 14.79
N SER A 365 3.59 21.35 14.53
CA SER A 365 3.24 22.11 13.31
C SER A 365 3.91 21.54 12.05
N THR A 366 5.04 20.86 12.19
CA THR A 366 5.74 20.16 11.11
C THR A 366 5.07 18.86 10.70
N LEU A 367 4.21 18.28 11.55
CA LEU A 367 3.37 17.15 11.16
C LEU A 367 2.26 17.66 10.24
N LYS A 368 2.36 17.36 8.94
CA LYS A 368 1.44 17.82 7.90
C LYS A 368 0.26 16.89 7.67
N GLY A 369 0.34 15.68 8.21
CA GLY A 369 -0.66 14.68 7.94
C GLY A 369 -0.28 13.29 8.39
N ILE A 370 -1.08 12.34 7.96
CA ILE A 370 -0.99 10.94 8.32
C ILE A 370 -0.90 10.10 7.05
N TYR A 371 -0.07 9.07 7.10
CA TYR A 371 0.00 8.03 6.10
C TYR A 371 -0.70 6.77 6.63
N ILE A 372 -1.53 6.14 5.80
CA ILE A 372 -2.02 4.77 6.01
C ILE A 372 -1.74 3.97 4.75
N CYS A 373 -1.41 2.69 4.90
CA CYS A 373 -1.12 1.85 3.74
C CYS A 373 -1.50 0.40 3.93
N GLU A 374 -1.66 -0.29 2.81
CA GLU A 374 -1.78 -1.75 2.74
C GLU A 374 -2.97 -2.32 3.55
N GLN A 375 -4.09 -1.61 3.54
CA GLN A 375 -5.32 -1.98 4.24
C GLN A 375 -6.15 -3.04 3.48
N ALA A 376 -5.78 -3.43 2.26
CA ALA A 376 -6.50 -4.44 1.48
C ALA A 376 -6.67 -5.79 2.21
N PHE A 377 -5.74 -6.14 3.10
CA PHE A 377 -5.78 -7.35 3.93
C PHE A 377 -6.88 -7.35 5.01
N ARG A 378 -7.54 -6.22 5.27
CA ARG A 378 -8.60 -6.06 6.31
C ARG A 378 -9.97 -6.43 5.77
N ASP A 379 -10.16 -7.68 5.36
CA ASP A 379 -11.35 -8.12 4.65
C ASP A 379 -12.39 -8.83 5.53
N SER A 380 -11.98 -9.38 6.68
CA SER A 380 -12.90 -9.95 7.65
C SER A 380 -13.92 -8.90 8.12
N PRO A 381 -15.17 -9.28 8.46
CA PRO A 381 -16.20 -8.31 8.82
C PRO A 381 -15.77 -7.35 9.94
N ILE A 382 -15.03 -7.85 10.93
CA ILE A 382 -14.55 -7.06 12.06
C ILE A 382 -13.41 -6.13 11.63
N ASN A 383 -12.37 -6.65 10.97
CA ASN A 383 -11.22 -5.84 10.56
C ASN A 383 -11.62 -4.79 9.52
N ASN A 384 -12.52 -5.13 8.59
CA ASN A 384 -13.07 -4.19 7.62
C ASN A 384 -13.89 -3.10 8.30
N ARG A 385 -14.70 -3.43 9.31
CA ARG A 385 -15.45 -2.44 10.09
C ARG A 385 -14.50 -1.46 10.79
N ILE A 386 -13.48 -1.98 11.48
CA ILE A 386 -12.49 -1.16 12.19
C ILE A 386 -11.74 -0.26 11.22
N MET A 387 -11.26 -0.80 10.09
CA MET A 387 -10.56 -0.04 9.06
C MET A 387 -11.41 1.12 8.54
N VAL A 388 -12.69 0.87 8.21
CA VAL A 388 -13.60 1.89 7.70
C VAL A 388 -13.87 2.98 8.73
N GLN A 389 -14.20 2.60 9.97
CA GLN A 389 -14.46 3.57 11.03
C GLN A 389 -13.22 4.40 11.37
N TYR A 390 -12.04 3.76 11.40
CA TYR A 390 -10.78 4.45 11.62
C TYR A 390 -10.51 5.46 10.50
N ALA A 391 -10.66 5.06 9.23
CA ALA A 391 -10.46 5.95 8.08
C ALA A 391 -11.45 7.12 8.05
N GLU A 392 -12.75 6.87 8.25
CA GLU A 392 -13.79 7.92 8.30
C GLU A 392 -13.46 8.98 9.36
N ARG A 393 -13.15 8.52 10.57
CA ARG A 393 -12.86 9.41 11.70
C ARG A 393 -11.52 10.12 11.55
N LEU A 394 -10.50 9.44 11.02
CA LEU A 394 -9.19 10.02 10.77
C LEU A 394 -9.26 11.14 9.71
N ILE A 395 -9.98 10.92 8.60
CA ILE A 395 -10.15 11.93 7.54
C ILE A 395 -10.85 13.19 8.10
N ALA A 396 -11.94 13.00 8.84
CA ALA A 396 -12.66 14.12 9.45
C ALA A 396 -11.82 14.82 10.54
N LEU A 397 -11.07 14.06 11.35
CA LEU A 397 -10.18 14.62 12.36
C LEU A 397 -9.05 15.44 11.71
N ALA A 398 -8.39 14.92 10.68
CA ALA A 398 -7.36 15.64 9.96
C ALA A 398 -7.87 16.98 9.42
N ALA A 399 -9.10 17.00 8.90
CA ALA A 399 -9.75 18.21 8.42
C ALA A 399 -9.96 19.27 9.52
N GLU A 400 -10.34 18.88 10.76
CA GLU A 400 -10.44 19.82 11.90
C GLU A 400 -9.11 20.53 12.22
N TYR A 401 -7.98 19.96 11.81
CA TYR A 401 -6.63 20.47 12.05
C TYR A 401 -5.93 21.01 10.80
N GLY A 402 -6.58 20.98 9.63
CA GLY A 402 -5.94 21.38 8.36
C GLY A 402 -4.93 20.36 7.84
N LYS A 403 -4.90 19.14 8.39
CA LYS A 403 -3.95 18.09 8.03
C LYS A 403 -4.48 17.24 6.88
N THR A 404 -3.60 16.45 6.26
CA THR A 404 -3.96 15.57 5.14
C THR A 404 -3.79 14.10 5.51
N VAL A 405 -4.72 13.24 5.09
CA VAL A 405 -4.59 11.79 5.14
C VAL A 405 -4.18 11.30 3.76
N VAL A 406 -3.04 10.65 3.68
CA VAL A 406 -2.57 9.93 2.49
C VAL A 406 -2.83 8.45 2.70
N TRP A 407 -3.55 7.81 1.78
CA TRP A 407 -3.83 6.37 1.82
C TRP A 407 -3.27 5.68 0.59
N ALA A 408 -2.19 4.94 0.74
CA ALA A 408 -1.57 4.17 -0.33
C ALA A 408 -1.95 2.70 -0.29
N ASP A 409 -2.60 2.21 -1.34
CA ASP A 409 -3.03 0.82 -1.39
C ASP A 409 -3.07 0.26 -2.80
N GLY A 410 -2.91 -1.07 -2.87
CA GLY A 410 -3.09 -1.88 -4.06
C GLY A 410 -4.32 -2.77 -3.93
N HIS A 411 -4.45 -3.74 -4.83
CA HIS A 411 -5.42 -4.83 -4.69
C HIS A 411 -4.69 -6.11 -4.28
N TRP A 412 -5.05 -6.68 -3.12
CA TRP A 412 -4.52 -7.95 -2.63
C TRP A 412 -5.63 -8.87 -2.17
N GLY A 413 -6.05 -9.80 -3.03
CA GLY A 413 -7.19 -10.67 -2.74
C GLY A 413 -8.53 -9.91 -2.61
N ARG A 414 -8.52 -8.58 -2.76
CA ARG A 414 -9.67 -7.67 -2.65
C ARG A 414 -9.44 -6.48 -3.59
N ASN A 415 -10.47 -6.08 -4.32
CA ASN A 415 -10.44 -4.85 -5.10
C ASN A 415 -10.76 -3.66 -4.18
N LEU A 416 -9.79 -3.26 -3.35
CA LEU A 416 -10.00 -2.32 -2.24
C LEU A 416 -10.62 -0.99 -2.69
N TRP A 417 -10.08 -0.34 -3.73
CA TRP A 417 -10.57 0.98 -4.13
C TRP A 417 -11.98 0.93 -4.73
N ILE A 418 -12.34 -0.20 -5.34
CA ILE A 418 -13.73 -0.48 -5.73
C ILE A 418 -14.59 -0.64 -4.49
N ASP A 419 -14.17 -1.46 -3.52
CA ASP A 419 -14.90 -1.66 -2.27
C ASP A 419 -15.11 -0.36 -1.46
N VAL A 420 -14.09 0.50 -1.38
CA VAL A 420 -14.20 1.87 -0.82
C VAL A 420 -15.31 2.64 -1.54
N GLY A 421 -15.31 2.61 -2.88
CA GLY A 421 -16.35 3.23 -3.71
C GLY A 421 -17.78 2.70 -3.48
N LEU A 422 -17.93 1.52 -2.86
CA LEU A 422 -19.21 0.93 -2.48
C LEU A 422 -19.68 1.33 -1.07
N LYS A 423 -18.82 1.91 -0.23
CA LYS A 423 -19.17 2.30 1.14
C LYS A 423 -19.72 3.72 1.18
N LYS A 424 -21.03 3.84 1.41
CA LYS A 424 -21.73 5.13 1.32
C LYS A 424 -21.17 6.19 2.29
N THR A 425 -21.07 5.86 3.57
CA THR A 425 -20.63 6.78 4.64
C THR A 425 -19.18 7.22 4.46
N LEU A 426 -18.31 6.29 4.09
CA LEU A 426 -16.90 6.58 3.80
C LEU A 426 -16.77 7.49 2.58
N MET A 427 -17.52 7.23 1.51
CA MET A 427 -17.50 8.08 0.33
C MET A 427 -18.09 9.47 0.57
N GLU A 428 -19.10 9.60 1.43
CA GLU A 428 -19.62 10.90 1.88
C GLU A 428 -18.57 11.67 2.68
N THR A 429 -17.83 10.97 3.55
CA THR A 429 -16.73 11.55 4.34
C THR A 429 -15.58 12.00 3.46
N ILE A 430 -15.14 11.15 2.51
CA ILE A 430 -14.10 11.47 1.53
C ILE A 430 -14.50 12.72 0.74
N ARG A 431 -15.70 12.75 0.14
CA ARG A 431 -16.17 13.90 -0.64
C ARG A 431 -16.23 15.20 0.17
N ARG A 432 -16.74 15.14 1.40
CA ARG A 432 -16.84 16.31 2.27
C ARG A 432 -15.46 16.87 2.64
N ASN A 433 -14.45 16.02 2.69
CA ASN A 433 -13.09 16.35 3.09
C ASN A 433 -12.09 16.13 1.94
N ARG A 434 -12.52 16.29 0.68
CA ARG A 434 -11.77 15.90 -0.52
C ARG A 434 -10.41 16.59 -0.70
N GLN A 435 -10.21 17.73 -0.04
CA GLN A 435 -8.94 18.47 0.01
C GLN A 435 -7.95 17.93 1.07
N HIS A 436 -8.45 17.11 2.01
CA HIS A 436 -7.68 16.50 3.11
C HIS A 436 -7.44 15.00 2.92
N PHE A 437 -7.85 14.42 1.80
CA PHE A 437 -7.68 12.99 1.53
C PHE A 437 -7.05 12.78 0.16
N ILE A 438 -5.94 12.05 0.13
CA ILE A 438 -5.18 11.75 -1.08
C ILE A 438 -5.00 10.22 -1.17
N PRO A 439 -5.72 9.55 -2.07
CA PRO A 439 -5.53 8.14 -2.31
C PRO A 439 -4.37 7.92 -3.31
N LEU A 440 -3.52 6.93 -3.05
CA LEU A 440 -2.38 6.57 -3.88
C LEU A 440 -2.48 5.14 -4.38
N TRP A 441 -2.08 4.92 -5.63
CA TRP A 441 -1.83 3.60 -6.17
C TRP A 441 -0.51 3.09 -5.62
N LYS A 442 -0.57 2.15 -4.66
CA LYS A 442 0.62 1.44 -4.20
C LYS A 442 1.03 0.35 -5.20
N MET A 443 2.21 0.49 -5.81
CA MET A 443 2.58 -0.26 -7.02
C MET A 443 3.35 -1.56 -6.76
N ASN A 444 3.54 -2.01 -5.52
CA ASN A 444 4.00 -3.38 -5.25
C ASN A 444 2.97 -4.43 -5.64
N GLY A 445 1.69 -4.11 -5.45
CA GLY A 445 0.56 -4.99 -5.74
C GLY A 445 0.51 -5.38 -7.21
N SER A 446 0.98 -6.58 -7.53
CA SER A 446 0.99 -7.06 -8.92
C SER A 446 -0.38 -7.57 -9.39
N MET A 447 -1.33 -7.75 -8.47
CA MET A 447 -2.67 -8.25 -8.78
C MET A 447 -3.58 -7.13 -9.27
N THR A 448 -4.16 -7.30 -10.47
CA THR A 448 -5.21 -6.43 -11.02
C THR A 448 -4.88 -4.94 -11.09
N ALA A 449 -3.63 -4.61 -11.46
CA ALA A 449 -3.12 -3.24 -11.54
C ALA A 449 -4.05 -2.25 -12.29
N TYR A 450 -4.66 -2.68 -13.40
CA TYR A 450 -5.57 -1.81 -14.17
C TYR A 450 -6.75 -1.30 -13.34
N SER A 451 -7.39 -2.17 -12.54
CA SER A 451 -8.56 -1.76 -11.76
C SER A 451 -8.19 -0.95 -10.52
N VAL A 452 -6.96 -1.06 -10.02
CA VAL A 452 -6.43 -0.15 -8.98
C VAL A 452 -6.34 1.26 -9.56
N HIS A 453 -5.63 1.40 -10.68
CA HIS A 453 -5.48 2.66 -11.40
C HIS A 453 -6.83 3.29 -11.72
N ASP A 454 -7.70 2.54 -12.40
CA ASP A 454 -8.96 3.07 -12.91
C ASP A 454 -9.94 3.46 -11.81
N ALA A 455 -9.93 2.78 -10.66
CA ALA A 455 -10.73 3.16 -9.50
C ALA A 455 -10.24 4.46 -8.85
N LEU A 456 -8.92 4.64 -8.72
CA LEU A 456 -8.32 5.86 -8.20
C LEU A 456 -8.53 7.05 -9.14
N PHE A 457 -8.28 6.85 -10.43
CA PHE A 457 -8.60 7.81 -11.47
C PHE A 457 -10.09 8.14 -11.46
N GLY A 458 -10.94 7.13 -11.26
CA GLY A 458 -12.39 7.24 -11.05
C GLY A 458 -12.79 8.15 -9.89
N LEU A 459 -12.13 8.05 -8.73
CA LEU A 459 -12.35 8.94 -7.60
C LEU A 459 -12.06 10.41 -7.97
N TRP A 460 -10.98 10.65 -8.71
CA TRP A 460 -10.58 11.99 -9.12
C TRP A 460 -11.51 12.58 -10.19
N VAL A 461 -11.83 11.83 -11.25
CA VAL A 461 -12.70 12.34 -12.32
C VAL A 461 -14.12 12.58 -11.84
N SER A 462 -14.60 11.81 -10.85
CA SER A 462 -15.91 11.97 -10.21
C SER A 462 -15.96 13.04 -9.13
N GLU A 463 -14.88 13.79 -8.93
CA GLU A 463 -14.73 14.85 -7.92
C GLU A 463 -14.90 14.35 -6.48
N ALA A 464 -14.64 13.05 -6.25
CA ALA A 464 -14.58 12.50 -4.91
C ALA A 464 -13.35 12.97 -4.15
N VAL A 465 -12.23 13.18 -4.86
CA VAL A 465 -10.96 13.70 -4.33
C VAL A 465 -10.45 14.82 -5.24
N ASP A 466 -9.75 15.79 -4.68
CA ASP A 466 -9.13 16.87 -5.47
C ASP A 466 -7.82 16.41 -6.14
N ASN A 467 -7.10 15.51 -5.48
CA ASN A 467 -5.80 15.01 -5.90
C ASN A 467 -5.68 13.50 -5.62
N TRP A 468 -4.88 12.81 -6.42
CA TRP A 468 -4.54 11.41 -6.27
C TRP A 468 -3.10 11.20 -6.76
N GLY A 469 -2.56 10.00 -6.55
CA GLY A 469 -1.17 9.75 -6.92
C GLY A 469 -0.75 8.30 -7.07
N VAL A 470 0.55 8.13 -7.21
CA VAL A 470 1.21 6.83 -7.37
C VAL A 470 2.33 6.66 -6.34
N GLN A 471 2.56 5.41 -5.96
CA GLN A 471 3.70 5.00 -5.14
C GLN A 471 4.48 3.89 -5.87
N PRO A 472 5.39 4.26 -6.81
CA PRO A 472 6.32 3.33 -7.44
C PRO A 472 7.19 2.60 -6.41
N GLU A 473 7.44 1.32 -6.66
CA GLU A 473 8.33 0.50 -5.82
C GLU A 473 8.83 -0.77 -6.51
N ARG A 474 10.06 -1.18 -6.18
CA ARG A 474 10.69 -2.38 -6.77
C ARG A 474 10.05 -3.70 -6.34
N TRP A 475 9.28 -3.71 -5.26
CA TRP A 475 8.60 -4.91 -4.74
C TRP A 475 7.63 -5.53 -5.77
N TYR A 476 7.17 -4.75 -6.74
CA TYR A 476 6.44 -5.24 -7.90
C TYR A 476 7.14 -6.42 -8.58
N TRP A 477 8.47 -6.36 -8.74
CA TRP A 477 9.24 -7.42 -9.40
C TRP A 477 9.13 -8.74 -8.65
N TYR A 478 9.20 -8.67 -7.31
CA TYR A 478 9.00 -9.81 -6.44
C TYR A 478 7.57 -10.36 -6.56
N GLU A 479 6.55 -9.49 -6.42
CA GLU A 479 5.14 -9.89 -6.47
C GLU A 479 4.75 -10.47 -7.83
N ALA A 480 5.17 -9.87 -8.94
CA ALA A 480 4.88 -10.35 -10.29
C ALA A 480 5.62 -11.65 -10.64
N GLY A 481 6.56 -12.10 -9.81
CA GLY A 481 7.38 -13.28 -10.07
C GLY A 481 8.55 -13.01 -11.01
N PHE A 482 8.81 -11.76 -11.38
CA PHE A 482 9.85 -11.42 -12.35
C PHE A 482 11.26 -11.62 -11.80
N ARG A 483 12.15 -12.08 -12.67
CA ARG A 483 13.59 -12.22 -12.41
C ARG A 483 14.32 -11.50 -13.53
N LYS A 484 15.40 -12.07 -14.05
CA LYS A 484 16.07 -11.54 -15.24
C LYS A 484 15.10 -11.49 -16.43
N LEU A 485 15.48 -10.75 -17.47
CA LEU A 485 14.69 -10.65 -18.69
C LEU A 485 14.31 -12.03 -19.24
N ASN A 486 13.05 -12.17 -19.60
CA ASN A 486 12.38 -13.39 -20.06
C ASN A 486 12.23 -14.51 -19.01
N GLU A 487 12.52 -14.23 -17.74
CA GLU A 487 12.36 -15.18 -16.64
C GLU A 487 11.26 -14.73 -15.68
N GLN A 488 10.27 -15.60 -15.46
CA GLN A 488 9.19 -15.35 -14.51
C GLN A 488 8.90 -16.62 -13.70
N GLY A 489 8.99 -16.51 -12.37
CA GLY A 489 8.44 -17.46 -11.41
C GLY A 489 6.96 -17.19 -11.14
N TRP A 490 6.40 -17.80 -10.10
CA TRP A 490 5.02 -17.50 -9.73
C TRP A 490 4.89 -16.19 -8.92
N PHE A 491 3.65 -15.82 -8.59
CA PHE A 491 3.35 -14.71 -7.69
C PHE A 491 4.20 -14.78 -6.42
N LYS A 492 4.85 -13.67 -6.06
CA LYS A 492 5.80 -13.56 -4.93
C LYS A 492 6.98 -14.54 -5.00
N GLU A 493 7.43 -14.90 -6.20
CA GLU A 493 8.66 -15.70 -6.42
C GLU A 493 9.72 -14.94 -7.24
N GLY A 494 9.55 -13.63 -7.44
CA GLY A 494 10.51 -12.81 -8.18
C GLY A 494 11.77 -12.48 -7.37
N ASN A 495 12.66 -11.70 -7.96
CA ASN A 495 13.91 -11.25 -7.33
C ASN A 495 14.07 -9.74 -7.45
N THR A 496 13.96 -9.02 -6.34
CA THR A 496 14.06 -7.55 -6.32
C THR A 496 15.40 -6.99 -6.81
N GLU A 497 16.46 -7.80 -6.78
CA GLU A 497 17.79 -7.40 -7.29
C GLU A 497 17.84 -7.38 -8.82
N ASP A 498 16.93 -8.07 -9.50
CA ASP A 498 16.83 -8.05 -10.97
C ASP A 498 15.93 -6.90 -11.48
N PHE A 499 15.36 -6.09 -10.59
CA PHE A 499 14.49 -4.97 -10.95
C PHE A 499 15.27 -3.91 -11.76
N PRO A 500 14.80 -3.52 -12.95
CA PRO A 500 15.45 -2.50 -13.76
C PRO A 500 15.13 -1.10 -13.22
N PRO A 501 16.13 -0.30 -12.78
CA PRO A 501 15.92 1.05 -12.25
C PRO A 501 15.03 1.97 -13.10
N SER A 502 15.16 1.91 -14.43
CA SER A 502 14.37 2.74 -15.36
C SER A 502 12.86 2.46 -15.30
N PHE A 503 12.44 1.31 -14.77
CA PHE A 503 11.03 0.99 -14.57
C PHE A 503 10.37 1.88 -13.51
N TYR A 504 11.12 2.47 -12.57
CA TYR A 504 10.61 3.53 -11.70
C TYR A 504 10.03 4.70 -12.51
N GLY A 505 10.74 5.12 -13.56
CA GLY A 505 10.25 6.20 -14.43
C GLY A 505 8.99 5.78 -15.19
N GLN A 506 8.89 4.53 -15.63
CA GLN A 506 7.67 4.00 -16.25
C GLN A 506 6.48 4.02 -15.28
N MET A 507 6.68 3.57 -14.04
CA MET A 507 5.67 3.62 -12.97
C MET A 507 5.22 5.06 -12.67
N MET A 508 6.15 6.02 -12.58
CA MET A 508 5.82 7.44 -12.42
C MET A 508 4.99 7.97 -13.60
N LEU A 509 5.36 7.58 -14.82
CA LEU A 509 4.70 8.06 -16.04
C LEU A 509 3.31 7.45 -16.23
N LEU A 510 3.01 6.28 -15.67
CA LEU A 510 1.64 5.80 -15.55
C LEU A 510 0.78 6.78 -14.73
N GLY A 511 1.30 7.28 -13.60
CA GLY A 511 0.62 8.33 -12.83
C GLY A 511 0.46 9.64 -13.60
N LEU A 512 1.55 10.13 -14.22
CA LEU A 512 1.49 11.34 -15.05
C LEU A 512 0.43 11.20 -16.15
N SER A 513 0.27 9.98 -16.69
CA SER A 513 -0.57 9.77 -17.84
C SER A 513 -2.07 10.02 -17.62
N SER A 514 -2.47 10.03 -16.36
CA SER A 514 -3.83 10.21 -15.88
C SER A 514 -3.92 11.33 -14.84
N GLY A 515 -2.92 12.21 -14.78
CA GLY A 515 -2.96 13.46 -14.02
C GLY A 515 -2.72 13.29 -12.52
N ALA A 516 -1.98 12.26 -12.11
CA ALA A 516 -1.48 12.16 -10.74
C ALA A 516 -0.68 13.42 -10.37
N SER A 517 -0.99 14.00 -9.22
CA SER A 517 -0.29 15.16 -8.66
C SER A 517 0.51 14.80 -7.41
N VAL A 518 0.53 13.54 -7.02
CA VAL A 518 1.26 13.04 -5.86
C VAL A 518 2.13 11.84 -6.22
N TYR A 519 3.41 11.90 -5.84
CA TYR A 519 4.41 10.87 -6.11
C TYR A 519 5.07 10.45 -4.79
N SER A 520 4.79 9.22 -4.35
CA SER A 520 5.39 8.61 -3.16
C SER A 520 6.42 7.55 -3.58
N PHE A 521 7.44 7.26 -2.78
CA PHE A 521 8.45 6.26 -3.14
C PHE A 521 8.75 5.29 -1.99
N GLU A 522 8.94 4.02 -2.33
CA GLU A 522 9.28 2.92 -1.40
C GLU A 522 10.10 1.85 -2.14
N PRO A 523 11.01 1.10 -1.49
CA PRO A 523 11.47 1.23 -0.11
C PRO A 523 12.41 2.42 0.12
N ALA A 524 12.64 2.78 1.38
CA ALA A 524 13.57 3.86 1.75
C ALA A 524 14.98 3.65 1.14
N GLY A 525 15.46 2.40 1.03
CA GLY A 525 16.75 2.08 0.42
C GLY A 525 16.84 2.32 -1.10
N ASP A 526 15.70 2.55 -1.78
CA ASP A 526 15.67 2.99 -3.17
C ASP A 526 15.71 4.51 -3.29
N ILE A 527 15.49 5.23 -2.19
CA ILE A 527 15.57 6.69 -2.14
C ILE A 527 16.96 7.12 -1.64
N TRP A 528 17.41 6.47 -0.56
CA TRP A 528 18.62 6.80 0.19
C TRP A 528 19.66 5.70 0.07
N ASP A 529 20.94 6.08 0.00
CA ASP A 529 22.04 5.14 0.16
C ASP A 529 22.33 4.85 1.66
N LYS A 530 23.28 3.94 1.90
CA LYS A 530 23.71 3.54 3.25
C LYS A 530 24.34 4.68 4.08
N ASP A 531 24.71 5.79 3.46
CA ASP A 531 25.34 6.97 4.05
C ASP A 531 24.34 8.13 4.18
N ALA A 532 23.03 7.85 4.01
CA ALA A 532 21.92 8.81 3.98
C ALA A 532 21.96 9.85 2.84
N GLY A 533 22.83 9.66 1.85
CA GLY A 533 22.80 10.35 0.57
C GLY A 533 21.71 9.82 -0.35
N LEU A 534 21.62 10.34 -1.57
CA LEU A 534 20.67 9.84 -2.57
C LEU A 534 21.17 8.53 -3.18
N SER A 535 20.29 7.55 -3.33
CA SER A 535 20.58 6.31 -4.05
C SER A 535 20.89 6.57 -5.53
N ASP A 536 21.50 5.59 -6.22
CA ASP A 536 21.70 5.64 -7.67
C ASP A 536 20.37 5.77 -8.44
N ILE A 537 19.29 5.13 -7.96
CA ILE A 537 17.95 5.24 -8.56
C ILE A 537 17.43 6.68 -8.45
N SER A 538 17.58 7.30 -7.28
CA SER A 538 17.18 8.70 -7.06
C SER A 538 17.94 9.64 -7.98
N GLN A 539 19.26 9.47 -8.05
CA GLN A 539 20.14 10.35 -8.84
C GLN A 539 19.93 10.21 -10.35
N THR A 540 19.64 9.01 -10.84
CA THR A 540 19.64 8.73 -12.29
C THR A 540 18.25 8.60 -12.91
N ILE A 541 17.21 8.36 -12.11
CA ILE A 541 15.85 8.09 -12.60
C ILE A 541 14.81 9.03 -11.96
N THR A 542 14.54 8.91 -10.67
CA THR A 542 13.32 9.50 -10.08
C THR A 542 13.42 11.01 -9.91
N PHE A 543 14.51 11.53 -9.36
CA PHE A 543 14.64 12.98 -9.13
C PHE A 543 14.80 13.78 -10.44
N PRO A 544 15.61 13.33 -11.42
CA PRO A 544 15.65 13.99 -12.72
C PRO A 544 14.27 14.09 -13.39
N LEU A 545 13.49 13.01 -13.36
CA LEU A 545 12.15 13.01 -13.95
C LEU A 545 11.19 13.93 -13.19
N LEU A 546 11.20 13.90 -11.85
CA LEU A 546 10.40 14.83 -11.02
C LEU A 546 10.73 16.29 -11.33
N LEU A 547 12.02 16.63 -11.40
CA LEU A 547 12.47 17.99 -11.70
C LEU A 547 11.98 18.47 -13.06
N GLU A 548 12.08 17.64 -14.10
CA GLU A 548 11.58 17.99 -15.44
C GLU A 548 10.06 18.16 -15.45
N MET A 549 9.32 17.24 -14.82
CA MET A 549 7.87 17.31 -14.71
C MET A 549 7.40 18.59 -14.02
N ILE A 550 8.09 19.00 -12.95
CA ILE A 550 7.80 20.20 -12.18
C ILE A 550 8.19 21.46 -12.96
N LYS A 551 9.43 21.52 -13.46
CA LYS A 551 9.99 22.69 -14.14
C LYS A 551 9.21 23.06 -15.39
N HIS A 552 8.68 22.05 -16.09
CA HIS A 552 7.96 22.24 -17.35
C HIS A 552 6.45 22.00 -17.24
N GLN A 553 5.91 21.85 -16.02
CA GLN A 553 4.48 21.68 -15.75
C GLN A 553 3.85 20.56 -16.60
N TRP A 554 4.52 19.40 -16.69
CA TRP A 554 4.10 18.30 -17.58
C TRP A 554 2.93 17.46 -17.07
N ILE A 555 2.47 17.67 -15.84
CA ILE A 555 1.29 16.98 -15.33
C ILE A 555 0.06 17.57 -16.05
N PRO A 556 -0.73 16.76 -16.79
CA PRO A 556 -1.85 17.27 -17.56
C PRO A 556 -2.92 17.89 -16.66
N SER A 557 -3.54 18.95 -17.16
CA SER A 557 -4.64 19.60 -16.45
C SER A 557 -5.88 18.71 -16.40
N ARG A 558 -6.74 18.93 -15.40
CA ARG A 558 -8.02 18.22 -15.31
C ARG A 558 -8.88 18.43 -16.55
N GLU A 559 -8.93 19.65 -17.06
CA GLU A 559 -9.70 19.96 -18.27
C GLU A 559 -9.20 19.16 -19.48
N GLU A 560 -7.88 19.13 -19.68
CA GLU A 560 -7.26 18.38 -20.78
C GLU A 560 -7.63 16.90 -20.72
N LEU A 561 -7.57 16.28 -19.54
CA LEU A 561 -7.87 14.86 -19.37
C LEU A 561 -9.36 14.55 -19.53
N LEU A 562 -10.25 15.37 -18.98
CA LEU A 562 -11.70 15.16 -19.12
C LEU A 562 -12.15 15.15 -20.59
N ARG A 563 -11.51 15.95 -21.47
CA ARG A 563 -11.80 15.94 -22.92
C ARG A 563 -11.46 14.60 -23.61
N LYS A 564 -10.57 13.80 -23.03
CA LYS A 564 -10.14 12.50 -23.57
C LYS A 564 -11.09 11.36 -23.16
N ILE A 565 -11.83 11.52 -22.06
CA ILE A 565 -12.74 10.49 -21.53
C ILE A 565 -14.03 10.46 -22.35
N ARG A 566 -14.35 9.31 -22.95
CA ARG A 566 -15.64 9.09 -23.65
C ARG A 566 -16.60 8.19 -22.90
N THR A 567 -16.08 7.36 -22.00
CA THR A 567 -16.83 6.33 -21.29
C THR A 567 -16.36 6.25 -19.84
N ALA A 568 -17.30 6.18 -18.90
CA ALA A 568 -17.02 5.84 -17.50
C ALA A 568 -17.68 4.50 -17.13
N TYR A 569 -17.01 3.73 -16.28
CA TYR A 569 -17.52 2.47 -15.74
C TYR A 569 -18.06 2.69 -14.33
N ILE A 570 -19.33 2.35 -14.07
CA ILE A 570 -19.92 2.48 -12.73
C ILE A 570 -19.78 1.15 -11.99
N ALA A 571 -18.94 1.13 -10.95
CA ALA A 571 -18.75 -0.04 -10.12
C ALA A 571 -20.01 -0.45 -9.33
N ASP A 572 -20.18 -1.75 -9.13
CA ASP A 572 -21.14 -2.33 -8.21
C ASP A 572 -20.53 -3.51 -7.42
N ARG A 573 -21.31 -4.11 -6.52
CA ARG A 573 -20.88 -5.17 -5.60
C ARG A 573 -20.12 -6.32 -6.28
N PRO A 574 -20.54 -6.87 -7.44
CA PRO A 574 -19.78 -7.94 -8.11
C PRO A 574 -18.34 -7.55 -8.43
N ASP A 575 -18.07 -6.27 -8.69
CA ASP A 575 -16.76 -5.78 -9.12
C ASP A 575 -15.77 -5.65 -7.94
N SER A 576 -16.29 -5.64 -6.70
CA SER A 576 -15.45 -5.71 -5.49
C SER A 576 -14.91 -7.11 -5.20
N ALA A 577 -15.52 -8.14 -5.81
CA ALA A 577 -15.03 -9.50 -5.70
C ALA A 577 -13.73 -9.63 -6.50
N TRP A 578 -12.69 -10.11 -5.84
CA TRP A 578 -11.39 -10.26 -6.46
C TRP A 578 -11.32 -11.53 -7.32
N SER A 579 -10.63 -11.42 -8.44
CA SER A 579 -10.16 -12.54 -9.25
C SER A 579 -8.85 -12.16 -9.93
N MET A 580 -7.99 -13.15 -10.16
CA MET A 580 -6.69 -12.97 -10.81
C MET A 580 -6.80 -12.39 -12.23
N ASP A 581 -7.91 -12.68 -12.91
CA ASP A 581 -8.20 -12.28 -14.29
C ASP A 581 -9.12 -11.05 -14.37
N TYR A 582 -9.20 -10.23 -13.31
CA TYR A 582 -10.11 -9.09 -13.18
C TYR A 582 -11.60 -9.42 -13.02
N GLY A 583 -11.99 -10.69 -13.00
CA GLY A 583 -13.36 -11.11 -12.66
C GLY A 583 -14.42 -10.53 -13.60
N SER A 584 -15.40 -9.80 -13.05
CA SER A 584 -16.47 -9.17 -13.84
C SER A 584 -15.98 -8.13 -14.85
N MET A 585 -14.75 -7.63 -14.69
CA MET A 585 -14.12 -6.66 -15.59
C MET A 585 -13.16 -7.30 -16.60
N HIS A 586 -13.02 -8.64 -16.61
CA HIS A 586 -12.13 -9.32 -17.54
C HIS A 586 -12.36 -8.92 -19.00
N ALA A 587 -13.61 -9.00 -19.46
CA ALA A 587 -13.98 -8.66 -20.83
C ALA A 587 -13.68 -7.19 -21.18
N LEU A 588 -13.84 -6.27 -20.21
CA LEU A 588 -13.52 -4.86 -20.39
C LEU A 588 -12.03 -4.70 -20.72
N TYR A 589 -11.17 -5.27 -19.88
CA TYR A 589 -9.72 -5.11 -20.00
C TYR A 589 -9.13 -5.89 -21.18
N GLU A 590 -9.60 -7.10 -21.44
CA GLU A 590 -9.18 -7.87 -22.62
C GLU A 590 -9.55 -7.15 -23.93
N GLY A 591 -10.77 -6.59 -24.02
CA GLY A 591 -11.25 -5.85 -25.18
C GLY A 591 -10.55 -4.50 -25.38
N THR A 592 -10.10 -3.87 -24.29
CA THR A 592 -9.49 -2.53 -24.29
C THR A 592 -7.98 -2.57 -24.15
N TYR A 593 -7.44 -2.68 -22.94
CA TYR A 593 -6.01 -2.65 -22.63
C TYR A 593 -5.23 -3.84 -23.19
N GLY A 594 -5.91 -4.97 -23.37
CA GLY A 594 -5.25 -6.25 -23.55
C GLY A 594 -4.72 -6.78 -22.22
N ILE A 595 -4.77 -8.10 -22.07
CA ILE A 595 -4.21 -8.81 -20.93
C ILE A 595 -3.29 -9.88 -21.51
N GLU A 596 -1.98 -9.72 -21.34
CA GLU A 596 -0.99 -10.70 -21.80
C GLU A 596 -0.56 -11.64 -20.67
N HIS A 597 -0.58 -11.17 -19.42
CA HIS A 597 -0.31 -11.97 -18.23
C HIS A 597 -1.07 -11.42 -17.01
N PRO A 598 -1.30 -12.21 -15.95
CA PRO A 598 -2.18 -11.83 -14.83
C PRO A 598 -1.66 -10.70 -13.93
N PHE A 599 -0.38 -10.33 -14.08
CA PHE A 599 0.28 -9.34 -13.22
C PHE A 599 0.54 -8.01 -13.91
N GLN A 600 0.08 -7.86 -15.14
CA GLN A 600 0.44 -6.75 -16.02
C GLN A 600 -0.02 -5.41 -15.48
N MET A 601 0.91 -4.46 -15.42
CA MET A 601 0.72 -3.09 -14.94
C MET A 601 0.58 -2.09 -16.09
N ILE A 602 1.40 -2.23 -17.14
CA ILE A 602 1.35 -1.34 -18.31
C ILE A 602 0.43 -1.96 -19.37
N PRO A 603 -0.66 -1.28 -19.79
CA PRO A 603 -1.53 -1.78 -20.85
C PRO A 603 -0.76 -2.14 -22.13
N SER A 604 -1.13 -3.26 -22.78
CA SER A 604 -0.55 -3.61 -24.09
C SER A 604 -1.06 -2.69 -25.22
N ARG A 605 -2.17 -1.98 -25.00
CA ARG A 605 -2.87 -1.14 -25.98
C ARG A 605 -3.24 0.20 -25.37
N THR A 606 -3.21 1.26 -26.19
CA THR A 606 -3.34 2.66 -25.71
C THR A 606 -4.52 3.42 -26.26
N ARG A 607 -5.17 2.87 -27.30
CA ARG A 607 -6.18 3.56 -28.12
C ARG A 607 -7.28 4.22 -27.29
N TYR A 608 -7.64 3.64 -26.15
CA TYR A 608 -8.84 3.98 -25.40
C TYR A 608 -8.59 4.94 -24.24
N PHE A 609 -7.35 5.44 -24.07
CA PHE A 609 -6.94 6.16 -22.87
C PHE A 609 -7.28 5.37 -21.59
N TRP A 610 -7.34 6.01 -20.43
CA TRP A 610 -7.78 5.39 -19.18
C TRP A 610 -9.31 5.38 -19.03
N ILE A 611 -9.86 4.31 -18.49
CA ILE A 611 -11.30 4.07 -18.34
C ILE A 611 -11.65 4.24 -16.87
N PRO A 612 -12.15 5.40 -16.43
CA PRO A 612 -12.41 5.62 -15.01
C PRO A 612 -13.48 4.68 -14.48
N ILE A 613 -13.18 3.99 -13.38
CA ILE A 613 -14.14 3.25 -12.55
C ILE A 613 -14.68 4.20 -11.50
N VAL A 614 -15.84 4.79 -11.74
CA VAL A 614 -16.44 5.74 -10.82
C VAL A 614 -17.16 5.02 -9.65
N PRO A 615 -17.10 5.57 -8.43
CA PRO A 615 -17.79 4.99 -7.26
C PRO A 615 -19.29 4.81 -7.49
N LYS A 616 -19.88 3.78 -6.88
CA LYS A 616 -21.34 3.53 -6.91
C LYS A 616 -22.15 4.74 -6.46
N TRP A 617 -21.62 5.48 -5.49
CA TRP A 617 -22.30 6.63 -4.88
C TRP A 617 -21.96 7.97 -5.53
N THR A 618 -21.43 7.98 -6.76
CA THR A 618 -21.11 9.21 -7.49
C THR A 618 -22.36 10.07 -7.69
N PRO A 619 -22.33 11.38 -7.40
CA PRO A 619 -23.47 12.26 -7.63
C PRO A 619 -23.92 12.25 -9.09
N GLN A 620 -25.24 12.29 -9.32
CA GLN A 620 -25.82 12.28 -10.66
C GLN A 620 -25.25 13.40 -11.55
N SER A 621 -25.02 14.60 -11.00
CA SER A 621 -24.43 15.74 -11.72
C SER A 621 -23.01 15.45 -12.25
N ALA A 622 -22.21 14.67 -11.52
CA ALA A 622 -20.89 14.24 -11.97
C ALA A 622 -20.98 13.08 -12.97
N LEU A 623 -22.00 12.23 -12.88
CA LEU A 623 -22.23 11.17 -13.87
C LEU A 623 -22.64 11.73 -15.24
N GLU A 624 -23.40 12.82 -15.24
CA GLU A 624 -23.89 13.50 -16.45
C GLU A 624 -22.78 14.17 -17.28
N SER A 625 -21.59 14.41 -16.71
CA SER A 625 -20.45 14.90 -17.48
C SER A 625 -19.81 13.84 -18.37
N PHE A 626 -20.08 12.55 -18.13
CA PHE A 626 -19.56 11.47 -18.97
C PHE A 626 -20.53 11.19 -20.12
N PRO A 627 -20.05 11.20 -21.39
CA PRO A 627 -20.92 10.98 -22.54
C PRO A 627 -21.66 9.64 -22.50
N VAL A 628 -21.02 8.60 -21.95
CA VAL A 628 -21.64 7.29 -21.74
C VAL A 628 -21.16 6.65 -20.44
N GLN A 629 -22.07 5.91 -19.81
CA GLN A 629 -21.85 5.16 -18.58
C GLN A 629 -22.08 3.67 -18.87
N VAL A 630 -21.15 2.80 -18.47
CA VAL A 630 -21.21 1.34 -18.64
C VAL A 630 -21.06 0.62 -17.31
N ARG A 631 -21.39 -0.68 -17.29
CA ARG A 631 -21.28 -1.59 -16.14
C ARG A 631 -20.81 -2.96 -16.62
N ALA A 632 -20.47 -3.87 -15.70
CA ALA A 632 -20.13 -5.26 -16.04
C ALA A 632 -21.13 -5.90 -17.00
N GLN A 633 -22.44 -5.71 -16.74
CA GLN A 633 -23.52 -6.34 -17.51
C GLN A 633 -23.79 -5.66 -18.86
N THR A 634 -23.11 -4.54 -19.17
CA THR A 634 -23.26 -3.86 -20.46
C THR A 634 -22.73 -4.71 -21.61
N PHE A 635 -21.74 -5.57 -21.34
CA PHE A 635 -21.09 -6.37 -22.37
C PHE A 635 -21.13 -7.86 -22.03
N THR A 636 -21.28 -8.66 -23.07
CA THR A 636 -21.30 -10.13 -22.96
C THR A 636 -19.99 -10.78 -23.37
N SER A 637 -19.12 -10.07 -24.09
CA SER A 637 -17.79 -10.54 -24.50
C SER A 637 -16.79 -9.40 -24.72
N SER A 638 -15.49 -9.73 -24.77
CA SER A 638 -14.43 -8.77 -25.05
C SER A 638 -14.47 -8.24 -26.49
N GLU A 639 -15.01 -8.98 -27.45
CA GLU A 639 -15.24 -8.49 -28.82
C GLU A 639 -16.33 -7.43 -28.89
N GLU A 640 -17.37 -7.55 -28.05
CA GLU A 640 -18.40 -6.53 -27.92
C GLU A 640 -17.83 -5.24 -27.33
N VAL A 641 -17.04 -5.36 -26.25
CA VAL A 641 -16.28 -4.25 -25.68
C VAL A 641 -15.43 -3.59 -26.76
N LYS A 642 -14.63 -4.37 -27.48
CA LYS A 642 -13.72 -3.83 -28.49
C LYS A 642 -14.49 -3.05 -29.58
N ARG A 643 -15.55 -3.62 -30.14
CA ARG A 643 -16.40 -2.94 -31.14
C ARG A 643 -16.98 -1.65 -30.59
N TYR A 644 -17.46 -1.66 -29.35
CA TYR A 644 -18.02 -0.50 -28.70
C TYR A 644 -16.99 0.64 -28.55
N PHE A 645 -15.79 0.32 -28.05
CA PHE A 645 -14.73 1.31 -27.83
C PHE A 645 -14.09 1.79 -29.14
N ASP A 646 -13.91 0.92 -30.14
CA ASP A 646 -13.36 1.28 -31.46
C ASP A 646 -14.18 2.38 -32.16
N THR A 647 -15.50 2.44 -31.94
CA THR A 647 -16.36 3.48 -32.54
C THR A 647 -16.24 4.85 -31.87
N ARG A 648 -15.65 4.92 -30.67
CA ARG A 648 -15.60 6.14 -29.83
C ARG A 648 -14.21 6.73 -29.73
N TYR A 649 -13.18 5.91 -29.88
CA TYR A 649 -11.79 6.31 -29.80
C TYR A 649 -11.12 6.12 -31.16
N ALA A 650 -10.63 7.21 -31.75
CA ALA A 650 -9.93 7.14 -33.03
C ALA A 650 -8.60 6.37 -32.89
N SER A 651 -8.22 5.63 -33.93
CA SER A 651 -6.87 5.07 -34.06
C SER A 651 -6.02 6.08 -34.81
N ALA A 652 -5.01 6.66 -34.17
CA ALA A 652 -4.14 7.66 -34.80
C ALA A 652 -2.68 7.18 -34.95
N ASP A 653 -2.19 6.38 -34.00
CA ASP A 653 -0.78 6.02 -33.93
C ASP A 653 -0.41 4.79 -34.76
N LYS A 654 0.84 4.75 -35.22
CA LYS A 654 1.46 3.56 -35.81
C LYS A 654 2.56 3.04 -34.91
N GLY A 655 2.75 1.72 -34.94
CA GLY A 655 3.66 1.02 -34.03
C GLY A 655 2.90 0.23 -32.98
N ASN A 656 3.64 -0.31 -32.02
CA ASN A 656 3.13 -1.15 -30.94
C ASN A 656 3.62 -0.71 -29.56
N ALA A 657 4.26 0.46 -29.45
CA ALA A 657 4.59 1.09 -28.18
C ALA A 657 3.35 1.62 -27.45
N TRP A 658 3.47 1.81 -26.13
CA TRP A 658 2.44 2.46 -25.34
C TRP A 658 2.55 3.99 -25.48
N ILE A 659 1.56 4.64 -26.09
CA ILE A 659 1.56 6.06 -26.46
C ILE A 659 0.35 6.78 -25.85
N VAL A 660 0.57 7.93 -25.23
CA VAL A 660 -0.48 8.84 -24.76
C VAL A 660 -0.21 10.26 -25.24
N HIS A 661 -1.19 10.85 -25.94
CA HIS A 661 -1.08 12.20 -26.48
C HIS A 661 -1.66 13.25 -25.54
N TYR A 662 -0.99 14.38 -25.44
CA TYR A 662 -1.42 15.62 -24.78
C TYR A 662 -1.42 16.76 -25.79
N ASP A 663 -1.88 17.94 -25.38
CA ASP A 663 -2.00 19.10 -26.26
C ASP A 663 -0.64 19.54 -26.85
N ASP A 664 0.44 19.47 -26.06
CA ASP A 664 1.78 19.95 -26.40
C ASP A 664 2.88 18.87 -26.33
N ARG A 665 2.55 17.66 -25.86
CA ARG A 665 3.53 16.58 -25.58
C ARG A 665 2.96 15.20 -25.86
N VAL A 666 3.83 14.22 -25.95
CA VAL A 666 3.47 12.81 -26.17
C VAL A 666 4.27 11.95 -25.22
N LEU A 667 3.62 11.07 -24.48
CA LEU A 667 4.27 10.05 -23.67
C LEU A 667 4.40 8.76 -24.48
N ILE A 668 5.60 8.19 -24.52
CA ILE A 668 5.92 6.96 -25.25
C ILE A 668 6.67 6.01 -24.31
N MET A 669 6.19 4.78 -24.17
CA MET A 669 6.78 3.77 -23.29
C MET A 669 6.79 2.41 -23.98
N ASN A 670 7.76 1.58 -23.63
CA ASN A 670 7.66 0.15 -23.94
C ASN A 670 6.73 -0.52 -22.90
N SER A 671 5.64 -1.16 -23.32
CA SER A 671 4.72 -1.87 -22.42
C SER A 671 5.18 -3.27 -22.00
N ARG A 672 6.26 -3.78 -22.57
CA ARG A 672 6.90 -5.02 -22.15
C ARG A 672 7.66 -4.74 -20.85
N GLU A 673 7.26 -5.45 -19.80
CA GLU A 673 7.81 -5.25 -18.46
C GLU A 673 9.04 -6.11 -18.24
N ASN A 674 8.94 -7.43 -18.46
CA ASN A 674 10.06 -8.36 -18.28
C ASN A 674 10.34 -9.26 -19.51
N TRP A 675 9.83 -8.90 -20.68
CA TRP A 675 10.14 -9.60 -21.95
C TRP A 675 11.07 -8.72 -22.78
N ASP A 676 12.20 -9.28 -23.26
CA ASP A 676 13.20 -8.56 -24.08
C ASP A 676 12.69 -8.36 -25.51
N GLU A 677 11.64 -7.56 -25.62
CA GLU A 677 10.96 -7.23 -26.85
C GLU A 677 10.93 -5.71 -27.01
N ASP A 678 11.66 -5.23 -28.02
CA ASP A 678 11.60 -3.84 -28.42
C ASP A 678 10.25 -3.55 -29.11
N GLN A 679 9.72 -2.36 -28.90
CA GLN A 679 8.53 -1.85 -29.58
C GLN A 679 8.90 -0.72 -30.53
N THR A 680 8.00 -0.36 -31.43
CA THR A 680 8.17 0.77 -32.35
C THR A 680 7.06 1.79 -32.15
N PHE A 681 7.36 3.05 -32.47
CA PHE A 681 6.40 4.15 -32.40
C PHE A 681 6.59 5.09 -33.57
N ASP A 682 5.50 5.73 -33.96
CA ASP A 682 5.47 6.79 -34.97
C ASP A 682 4.36 7.78 -34.60
N VAL A 683 4.75 8.95 -34.12
CA VAL A 683 3.83 9.93 -33.52
C VAL A 683 3.90 11.27 -34.25
N LEU A 684 2.74 11.93 -34.35
CA LEU A 684 2.62 13.29 -34.89
C LEU A 684 2.81 14.34 -33.79
N MET A 685 3.31 15.51 -34.16
CA MET A 685 3.60 16.62 -33.25
C MET A 685 3.08 17.96 -33.82
N GLY A 686 2.71 18.90 -32.93
CA GLY A 686 2.10 20.19 -33.29
C GLY A 686 3.06 21.31 -33.75
N GLY A 687 4.34 21.28 -33.36
CA GLY A 687 5.33 22.36 -33.59
C GLY A 687 6.20 22.22 -34.86
N THR A 688 7.43 22.75 -34.85
CA THR A 688 8.35 22.74 -36.02
C THR A 688 8.77 21.33 -36.43
N ILE A 689 9.01 20.45 -35.45
CA ILE A 689 9.03 19.00 -35.66
C ILE A 689 7.58 18.52 -35.74
N LYS A 690 7.25 17.84 -36.83
CA LYS A 690 5.89 17.34 -37.13
C LYS A 690 5.72 15.85 -36.88
N ARG A 691 6.83 15.09 -36.80
CA ARG A 691 6.80 13.65 -36.59
C ARG A 691 8.05 13.18 -35.86
N ILE A 692 7.87 12.27 -34.92
CA ILE A 692 8.96 11.56 -34.23
C ILE A 692 8.70 10.07 -34.36
N SER A 693 9.73 9.31 -34.76
CA SER A 693 9.65 7.87 -34.96
C SER A 693 10.88 7.19 -34.38
N GLY A 694 10.73 5.93 -33.98
CA GLY A 694 11.83 5.16 -33.46
C GLY A 694 11.45 3.79 -32.96
N ARG A 695 12.47 3.12 -32.43
CA ARG A 695 12.33 1.90 -31.66
C ARG A 695 12.54 2.23 -30.19
N ILE A 696 11.81 1.59 -29.29
CA ILE A 696 11.92 1.76 -27.85
C ILE A 696 12.18 0.41 -27.18
N ALA A 697 13.30 0.32 -26.46
CA ALA A 697 13.71 -0.92 -25.81
C ALA A 697 12.85 -1.22 -24.58
N VAL A 698 12.84 -2.49 -24.15
CA VAL A 698 12.19 -2.90 -22.88
C VAL A 698 12.67 -2.02 -21.72
N ASN A 699 11.76 -1.69 -20.80
CA ASN A 699 12.01 -0.80 -19.67
C ASN A 699 12.51 0.62 -20.03
N SER A 700 12.02 1.18 -21.13
CA SER A 700 12.40 2.53 -21.58
C SER A 700 11.17 3.41 -21.82
N TYR A 701 11.39 4.72 -21.70
CA TYR A 701 10.37 5.74 -21.94
C TYR A 701 10.97 6.99 -22.62
N ILE A 702 10.10 7.74 -23.30
CA ILE A 702 10.42 8.99 -23.99
C ILE A 702 9.22 9.94 -23.82
N LEU A 703 9.50 11.18 -23.46
CA LEU A 703 8.52 12.24 -23.28
C LEU A 703 8.94 13.49 -24.07
N PRO A 704 8.67 13.55 -25.39
CA PRO A 704 8.78 14.77 -26.18
C PRO A 704 7.65 15.77 -25.87
N GLY A 705 7.98 17.05 -25.72
CA GLY A 705 7.01 18.13 -25.49
C GLY A 705 7.50 19.50 -25.96
N TRP A 706 6.58 20.35 -26.39
CA TRP A 706 6.87 21.72 -26.78
C TRP A 706 6.68 22.66 -25.60
N ASP A 707 7.66 23.51 -25.35
CA ASP A 707 7.52 24.61 -24.40
C ASP A 707 8.25 25.84 -24.95
N GLN A 708 7.50 26.93 -25.14
CA GLN A 708 7.98 28.22 -25.66
C GLN A 708 8.80 28.12 -26.96
N GLY A 709 8.36 27.29 -27.91
CA GLY A 709 9.02 27.11 -29.21
C GLY A 709 10.28 26.24 -29.19
N VAL A 710 10.62 25.67 -28.03
CA VAL A 710 11.70 24.68 -27.88
C VAL A 710 11.07 23.29 -27.74
N LEU A 711 11.53 22.34 -28.56
CA LEU A 711 11.18 20.93 -28.37
C LEU A 711 12.09 20.34 -27.28
N ARG A 712 11.47 19.90 -26.19
CA ARG A 712 12.12 19.18 -25.10
C ARG A 712 11.85 17.70 -25.23
N ILE A 713 12.84 16.88 -24.94
CA ILE A 713 12.70 15.42 -24.92
C ILE A 713 13.39 14.92 -23.68
N HIS A 714 12.63 14.29 -22.78
CA HIS A 714 13.19 13.55 -21.67
C HIS A 714 13.07 12.06 -21.94
N LEU A 715 14.14 11.29 -21.75
CA LEU A 715 14.17 9.86 -22.05
C LEU A 715 15.10 9.11 -21.10
N ASN A 716 14.78 7.84 -20.85
CA ASN A 716 15.58 6.96 -20.02
C ASN A 716 15.29 5.49 -20.37
N GLY A 717 16.17 4.60 -19.96
CA GLY A 717 16.02 3.16 -20.18
C GLY A 717 17.18 2.37 -19.60
N ARG A 718 17.28 1.10 -19.99
CA ARG A 718 18.34 0.21 -19.52
C ARG A 718 19.74 0.73 -19.92
N PRO A 719 20.72 0.81 -18.98
CA PRO A 719 22.05 1.36 -19.24
C PRO A 719 22.82 0.74 -20.41
N GLU A 720 22.56 -0.53 -20.71
CA GLU A 720 23.18 -1.27 -21.81
C GLU A 720 22.58 -0.99 -23.19
N LYS A 721 21.43 -0.30 -23.26
CA LYS A 721 20.71 -0.02 -24.50
C LYS A 721 21.05 1.39 -25.04
N ARG A 722 20.72 1.61 -26.31
CA ARG A 722 20.79 2.93 -26.98
C ARG A 722 19.40 3.35 -27.42
N GLN A 723 19.14 4.65 -27.45
CA GLN A 723 17.90 5.20 -27.99
C GLN A 723 18.20 6.00 -29.26
N VAL A 724 17.62 5.58 -30.39
CA VAL A 724 17.72 6.32 -31.66
C VAL A 724 16.36 6.92 -31.99
N LEU A 725 16.33 8.21 -32.28
CA LEU A 725 15.14 8.95 -32.68
C LEU A 725 15.33 9.53 -34.08
N GLU A 726 14.32 9.34 -34.92
CA GLU A 726 14.18 10.07 -36.18
C GLU A 726 13.11 11.14 -36.03
N LEU A 727 13.45 12.40 -36.34
CA LEU A 727 12.56 13.55 -36.23
C LEU A 727 12.44 14.23 -37.60
N TRP A 728 11.22 14.46 -38.07
CA TRP A 728 10.96 15.20 -39.30
C TRP A 728 10.40 16.57 -38.97
N GLY A 729 11.05 17.62 -39.49
CA GLY A 729 10.71 19.00 -39.20
C GLY A 729 10.54 19.86 -40.44
N LEU A 730 10.09 21.09 -40.24
CA LEU A 730 9.98 22.08 -41.32
C LEU A 730 11.34 22.73 -41.63
N GLU A 731 12.17 22.91 -40.62
CA GLU A 731 13.48 23.54 -40.72
C GLU A 731 14.55 22.85 -39.87
N LYS A 732 15.81 23.16 -40.15
CA LYS A 732 16.95 22.62 -39.42
C LYS A 732 17.03 23.28 -38.03
N PRO A 733 17.17 22.50 -36.94
CA PRO A 733 17.39 23.07 -35.62
C PRO A 733 18.64 23.98 -35.56
N ALA A 734 18.51 25.14 -34.92
CA ALA A 734 19.62 26.04 -34.64
C ALA A 734 20.55 25.45 -33.57
N LYS A 735 19.99 24.74 -32.57
CA LYS A 735 20.74 24.18 -31.45
C LYS A 735 20.11 22.89 -30.94
N VAL A 736 20.95 21.90 -30.63
CA VAL A 736 20.58 20.68 -29.91
C VAL A 736 21.49 20.56 -28.70
N VAL A 737 20.90 20.50 -27.51
CA VAL A 737 21.63 20.35 -26.24
C VAL A 737 21.10 19.14 -25.52
N ALA A 738 21.98 18.23 -25.09
CA ALA A 738 21.62 17.13 -24.22
C ALA A 738 22.29 17.30 -22.86
N THR A 739 21.58 16.88 -21.81
CA THR A 739 22.06 16.83 -20.42
C THR A 739 21.83 15.42 -19.90
N PRO A 740 22.89 14.67 -19.56
CA PRO A 740 24.30 15.03 -19.69
C PRO A 740 24.76 15.06 -21.17
N ARG A 741 25.66 15.99 -21.51
CA ARG A 741 26.14 16.18 -22.90
C ARG A 741 26.70 14.92 -23.56
N ARG A 742 27.32 14.04 -22.76
CA ARG A 742 27.92 12.78 -23.24
C ARG A 742 26.90 11.72 -23.62
N ALA A 743 25.64 11.87 -23.21
CA ALA A 743 24.59 10.93 -23.58
C ALA A 743 24.25 11.02 -25.07
N LEU A 744 24.34 12.21 -25.69
CA LEU A 744 24.14 12.37 -27.13
C LEU A 744 25.39 11.93 -27.89
N ALA A 745 25.39 10.69 -28.37
CA ALA A 745 26.51 10.08 -29.08
C ALA A 745 26.62 10.56 -30.52
N ASN A 746 25.48 10.81 -31.19
CA ASN A 746 25.45 11.34 -32.54
C ASN A 746 24.21 12.21 -32.77
N SER A 747 24.37 13.28 -33.56
CA SER A 747 23.30 14.15 -34.04
C SER A 747 23.59 14.54 -35.48
N SER A 748 22.67 14.23 -36.40
CA SER A 748 22.82 14.55 -37.81
C SER A 748 21.52 15.12 -38.40
N TRP A 749 21.67 16.00 -39.38
CA TRP A 749 20.57 16.60 -40.13
C TRP A 749 20.71 16.28 -41.62
N ASP A 750 19.67 15.68 -42.18
CA ASP A 750 19.49 15.43 -43.60
C ASP A 750 18.59 16.51 -44.21
N THR A 751 19.21 17.47 -44.90
CA THR A 751 18.52 18.59 -45.55
C THR A 751 17.56 18.14 -46.65
N LYS A 752 17.82 17.02 -47.34
CA LYS A 752 16.96 16.58 -48.45
C LYS A 752 15.60 16.09 -47.95
N ASN A 753 15.61 15.38 -46.83
CA ASN A 753 14.42 14.77 -46.25
C ASN A 753 13.85 15.55 -45.06
N HIS A 754 14.43 16.72 -44.75
CA HIS A 754 14.15 17.51 -43.54
C HIS A 754 14.10 16.64 -42.27
N ARG A 755 15.09 15.76 -42.13
CA ARG A 755 15.11 14.71 -41.12
C ARG A 755 16.34 14.84 -40.22
N MET A 756 16.11 14.85 -38.91
CA MET A 756 17.16 14.74 -37.90
C MET A 756 17.23 13.31 -37.37
N VAL A 757 18.45 12.83 -37.11
CA VAL A 757 18.68 11.58 -36.36
C VAL A 757 19.46 11.92 -35.10
N LEU A 758 18.91 11.51 -33.94
CA LEU A 758 19.57 11.62 -32.64
C LEU A 758 19.82 10.23 -32.08
N ASP A 759 21.02 9.97 -31.60
CA ASP A 759 21.43 8.69 -31.04
C ASP A 759 22.00 8.89 -29.64
N PHE A 760 21.34 8.28 -28.66
CA PHE A 760 21.62 8.43 -27.24
C PHE A 760 22.16 7.14 -26.62
N SER A 761 23.18 7.28 -25.79
CA SER A 761 23.63 6.25 -24.85
C SER A 761 22.89 6.41 -23.52
N LEU A 762 22.20 5.36 -23.09
CA LEU A 762 21.42 5.36 -21.85
C LEU A 762 22.26 4.98 -20.61
N SER A 763 23.56 4.72 -20.77
CA SER A 763 24.46 4.40 -19.67
C SER A 763 24.72 5.57 -18.72
N TYR A 764 24.30 6.77 -19.10
CA TYR A 764 24.42 8.00 -18.29
C TYR A 764 23.15 8.33 -17.49
N GLY A 765 22.18 7.42 -17.42
CA GLY A 765 20.90 7.63 -16.74
C GLY A 765 19.93 8.49 -17.57
N ALA A 766 19.09 9.26 -16.89
CA ALA A 766 18.12 10.16 -17.53
C ALA A 766 18.80 11.17 -18.47
N VAL A 767 18.20 11.37 -19.63
CA VAL A 767 18.67 12.31 -20.65
C VAL A 767 17.57 13.32 -20.94
N SER A 768 17.87 14.60 -20.69
CA SER A 768 17.04 15.72 -21.12
C SER A 768 17.67 16.38 -22.35
N VAL A 769 16.85 16.67 -23.36
CA VAL A 769 17.29 17.24 -24.64
C VAL A 769 16.47 18.48 -24.95
N GLU A 770 17.13 19.58 -25.29
CA GLU A 770 16.51 20.82 -25.75
C GLU A 770 16.89 21.07 -27.20
N ILE A 771 15.89 21.28 -28.05
CA ILE A 771 16.03 21.52 -29.48
C ILE A 771 15.39 22.86 -29.83
N GLY A 772 16.24 23.86 -30.07
CA GLY A 772 15.84 25.21 -30.46
C GLY A 772 15.83 25.37 -31.98
N PHE A 773 14.80 26.04 -32.49
CA PHE A 773 14.58 26.33 -33.91
C PHE A 773 14.83 27.81 -34.21
#